data_AF-A0A232FFR1-F1
#
_entry.id   AF-A0A232FFR1-F1
#
_cell.length_a   1.000
_cell.length_b   1.000
_cell.length_c   1.000
_cell.angle_alpha   90.00
_cell.angle_beta   90.00
_cell.angle_gamma   90.00
#
_symmetry.space_group_name_H-M   'P 1'
#
loop_
_entity.id
_entity.type
_entity.pdbx_description
1 polymer ?
#
loop_
_entity_poly.entity_id
_entity_poly.type
_entity_poly.pdbx_seq_one_letter_code
_entity_poly.pdbx_strand_id
1 'polypeptide(L)'
;MVKKNPKLRRNSEQRCISTSNLQPREDRAAEALTTFPPLSLEVRYPDTAILLLKSPEKPVLLAAAAALAQYGEKARKNLEALFDLDITDSVLGLIRHEDVFTRRFALKLLALMSAVPNVRTHLLEANAYIEFFTEMLVSESDVFLQEFASRILAELSSDPSGSASFSDKFEDLSFLFEKVKAEDPDVKKNCMEIVVNLLKDFRGFDLVTRSKAVYELFKQPYPIMQQLSLDGVERLVMHNADDWLQETFRRSDGLGRLLDILDREEWKDLHVKALRVLGLACDNNKTSELMNSSDGTKLLLGFLEKTPDEELKHRALSILVRLADGVNGRRVCWFLLNFTLYLYVTYASKVLHSRGLTDHLLNYLEVDEAKSELRATVCLGIAKMTRYNPANEEIARANPVNYVLSISATRRCKITLPFRGKINLAAFPDLLNNEQTGWTERQTAVFALKEFFSCDYQNCMNFIDSDGQKHLMRLVNRPETAVPWEIQVSLVQAISAIADYPSLAYDLIDLDLFSALCSAFEPDSPAPADLKIACIDALCRFSSISSARRLLIHAKLPRKLCHLVTCPDHPIPVREAGIRLVLLLCAEPLFAQLCVQQGLLVCLLKNRGAASRNIPTWAACVEALFSADLPVKFAYTGRLALHDVTRDGFYAMRRSSCPRTDLYTIRMIPPPIPLYRRFPVLEELFRLKLCPLEPIYVANFADGPEPDDEVDDEYLASKRAAFDAARAAMRRESQARGIRVSEGTINAWLELKFGRLQPDPRLQSYLRMFRAELAAVEGRGDGDTTIPSRSLVHVSKISSRARLLGDFVSRQLSGVSPNNGSCLDQQLELHLRAIKENIETSVIPLGQLRIGSYLERAMLFKVMADRIGLPACLVRGRYGRSWIEIASPVISEAANDQRLPANFLRENYIVDLMEQPGDLIPIGSARSQRYREQRTCCDFTCCG
;
A
#
# COMPACT_ATOMS: atom_id res chain seq x y z
N MET A 1 4.88 -118.31 -46.32
CA MET A 1 5.03 -118.39 -47.79
C MET A 1 6.06 -117.36 -48.23
N VAL A 2 7.18 -117.84 -48.82
CA VAL A 2 7.90 -117.30 -50.00
C VAL A 2 8.17 -115.77 -50.04
N LYS A 3 9.38 -115.21 -50.19
CA LYS A 3 10.73 -115.67 -50.56
C LYS A 3 11.71 -114.47 -50.47
N LYS A 4 13.01 -114.80 -50.30
CA LYS A 4 14.21 -114.20 -50.94
C LYS A 4 14.73 -112.80 -50.53
N ASN A 5 15.76 -112.81 -49.67
CA ASN A 5 17.19 -112.48 -49.92
C ASN A 5 17.60 -112.05 -51.36
N PRO A 6 18.78 -111.42 -51.61
CA PRO A 6 19.65 -110.59 -50.73
C PRO A 6 20.57 -109.53 -51.45
N LYS A 7 21.51 -108.93 -50.68
CA LYS A 7 22.91 -108.55 -51.01
C LYS A 7 23.24 -107.22 -51.75
N LEU A 8 24.07 -106.41 -51.07
CA LEU A 8 25.49 -106.02 -51.37
C LEU A 8 25.71 -104.53 -51.03
N ARG A 9 26.45 -104.17 -49.96
CA ARG A 9 27.93 -104.08 -49.79
C ARG A 9 28.56 -102.81 -50.41
N ARG A 10 29.09 -101.93 -49.55
CA ARG A 10 30.53 -101.60 -49.36
C ARG A 10 30.71 -100.19 -48.80
N ASN A 11 31.42 -100.12 -47.66
CA ASN A 11 32.68 -99.38 -47.47
C ASN A 11 32.44 -97.93 -47.05
N SER A 12 33.17 -97.30 -46.16
CA SER A 12 34.25 -97.65 -45.23
C SER A 12 34.54 -96.35 -44.46
N GLU A 13 35.26 -96.46 -43.35
CA GLU A 13 35.92 -95.35 -42.64
C GLU A 13 35.03 -94.59 -41.63
N GLN A 14 35.42 -94.33 -40.40
CA GLN A 14 36.68 -94.59 -39.71
C GLN A 14 36.47 -94.35 -38.21
N ARG A 15 37.14 -95.20 -37.42
CA ARG A 15 37.67 -94.99 -36.05
C ARG A 15 36.66 -94.93 -34.89
N CYS A 16 36.64 -95.89 -33.96
CA CYS A 16 37.68 -96.32 -32.98
C CYS A 16 37.85 -95.25 -31.88
N ILE A 17 37.75 -95.50 -30.57
CA ILE A 17 37.92 -96.74 -29.77
C ILE A 17 37.19 -96.61 -28.42
N SER A 18 36.77 -97.77 -27.93
CA SER A 18 36.23 -98.19 -26.62
C SER A 18 36.85 -97.60 -25.36
N THR A 19 36.07 -97.55 -24.26
CA THR A 19 36.19 -98.47 -23.11
C THR A 19 35.11 -98.23 -22.03
N SER A 20 34.84 -99.30 -21.26
CA SER A 20 34.11 -99.37 -19.98
C SER A 20 32.56 -99.38 -20.00
N ASN A 21 32.02 -100.55 -20.28
CA ASN A 21 30.72 -100.99 -19.75
C ASN A 21 30.82 -101.16 -18.23
N LEU A 22 30.31 -100.17 -17.48
CA LEU A 22 29.75 -100.33 -16.14
C LEU A 22 28.68 -99.24 -16.01
N GLN A 23 27.43 -99.58 -16.37
CA GLN A 23 26.28 -98.76 -16.01
C GLN A 23 26.14 -98.77 -14.48
N PRO A 24 26.07 -97.62 -13.80
CA PRO A 24 25.43 -97.59 -12.50
C PRO A 24 23.94 -97.80 -12.74
N ARG A 25 23.40 -98.93 -12.24
CA ARG A 25 21.97 -99.00 -11.96
C ARG A 25 21.69 -97.97 -10.88
N GLU A 26 21.02 -96.88 -11.23
CA GLU A 26 20.30 -96.08 -10.22
C GLU A 26 19.12 -96.94 -9.74
N ASP A 27 19.18 -97.33 -8.47
CA ASP A 27 18.14 -98.08 -7.77
C ASP A 27 16.85 -97.26 -7.64
N ARG A 28 16.04 -97.19 -8.71
CA ARG A 28 14.65 -96.68 -8.66
C ARG A 28 13.71 -97.50 -7.76
N ALA A 29 14.18 -98.61 -7.19
CA ALA A 29 13.41 -99.48 -6.31
C ALA A 29 13.58 -99.19 -4.81
N ALA A 30 14.56 -98.35 -4.42
CA ALA A 30 14.82 -98.05 -3.00
C ALA A 30 13.93 -96.90 -2.46
N GLU A 31 13.58 -95.90 -3.28
CA GLU A 31 12.69 -94.79 -2.88
C GLU A 31 11.20 -95.20 -2.77
N ALA A 32 10.80 -96.28 -3.44
CA ALA A 32 9.42 -96.77 -3.45
C ALA A 32 9.02 -97.54 -2.17
N LEU A 33 9.95 -97.83 -1.27
CA LEU A 33 9.70 -98.53 0.00
C LEU A 33 9.59 -97.58 1.21
N THR A 34 9.91 -96.29 1.05
CA THR A 34 9.96 -95.29 2.13
C THR A 34 8.92 -94.17 1.99
N THR A 35 8.11 -94.17 0.93
CA THR A 35 7.13 -93.12 0.63
C THR A 35 5.72 -93.71 0.48
N PHE A 36 4.70 -93.05 1.03
CA PHE A 36 3.30 -93.46 0.90
C PHE A 36 2.72 -92.95 -0.43
N PRO A 37 1.69 -93.60 -1.01
CA PRO A 37 1.07 -93.15 -2.26
C PRO A 37 0.50 -91.72 -2.13
N PRO A 38 0.56 -90.88 -3.17
CA PRO A 38 0.24 -89.46 -3.10
C PRO A 38 -1.17 -89.22 -2.52
N LEU A 39 -1.24 -88.42 -1.46
CA LEU A 39 -2.48 -88.05 -0.78
C LEU A 39 -3.03 -86.75 -1.36
N SER A 40 -4.30 -86.78 -1.80
CA SER A 40 -5.02 -85.56 -2.19
C SER A 40 -5.68 -84.94 -0.96
N LEU A 41 -5.24 -83.74 -0.58
CA LEU A 41 -5.77 -82.97 0.55
C LEU A 41 -6.65 -81.83 0.02
N GLU A 42 -7.91 -81.79 0.43
CA GLU A 42 -8.80 -80.64 0.17
C GLU A 42 -8.72 -79.66 1.34
N VAL A 43 -8.09 -78.50 1.13
CA VAL A 43 -7.90 -77.47 2.15
C VAL A 43 -8.84 -76.29 1.87
N ARG A 44 -9.74 -76.00 2.83
CA ARG A 44 -10.75 -74.93 2.69
C ARG A 44 -10.54 -73.73 3.62
N TYR A 45 -9.73 -73.87 4.66
CA TYR A 45 -9.50 -72.84 5.66
C TYR A 45 -8.07 -72.27 5.57
N PRO A 46 -7.89 -70.95 5.74
CA PRO A 46 -6.59 -70.31 5.63
C PRO A 46 -5.61 -70.80 6.71
N ASP A 47 -6.06 -71.04 7.94
CA ASP A 47 -5.23 -71.55 9.05
C ASP A 47 -4.54 -72.86 8.69
N THR A 48 -5.28 -73.78 8.06
CA THR A 48 -4.77 -75.08 7.61
C THR A 48 -3.76 -74.90 6.48
N ALA A 49 -4.03 -73.99 5.54
CA ALA A 49 -3.09 -73.68 4.46
C ALA A 49 -1.79 -73.03 4.99
N ILE A 50 -1.87 -72.20 6.04
CA ILE A 50 -0.69 -71.59 6.69
C ILE A 50 0.21 -72.68 7.28
N LEU A 51 -0.35 -73.71 7.92
CA LEU A 51 0.44 -74.83 8.44
C LEU A 51 1.21 -75.57 7.34
N LEU A 52 0.62 -75.69 6.15
CA LEU A 52 1.24 -76.33 4.99
C LEU A 52 2.41 -75.53 4.39
N LEU A 53 2.57 -74.25 4.76
CA LEU A 53 3.75 -73.45 4.40
C LEU A 53 5.06 -73.96 5.02
N LYS A 54 4.99 -74.86 6.01
CA LYS A 54 6.17 -75.51 6.61
C LYS A 54 6.43 -76.91 6.03
N SER A 55 5.67 -77.34 5.02
CA SER A 55 5.83 -78.65 4.42
C SER A 55 7.17 -78.77 3.68
N PRO A 56 7.94 -79.87 3.86
CA PRO A 56 9.12 -80.15 3.06
C PRO A 56 8.75 -80.57 1.62
N GLU A 57 7.47 -80.94 1.38
CA GLU A 57 6.99 -81.32 0.06
C GLU A 57 6.70 -80.09 -0.79
N LYS A 58 7.58 -79.81 -1.75
CA LYS A 58 7.48 -78.67 -2.66
C LYS A 58 6.10 -78.50 -3.34
N PRO A 59 5.42 -79.54 -3.85
CA PRO A 59 4.10 -79.37 -4.47
C PRO A 59 3.03 -78.89 -3.47
N VAL A 60 3.09 -79.37 -2.23
CA VAL A 60 2.17 -78.99 -1.15
C VAL A 60 2.42 -77.55 -0.71
N LEU A 61 3.70 -77.20 -0.53
CA LEU A 61 4.13 -75.85 -0.20
C LEU A 61 3.65 -74.82 -1.24
N LEU A 62 3.89 -75.12 -2.53
CA LEU A 62 3.48 -74.25 -3.65
C LEU A 62 1.96 -74.11 -3.74
N ALA A 63 1.22 -75.21 -3.61
CA ALA A 63 -0.24 -75.17 -3.64
C ALA A 63 -0.81 -74.34 -2.47
N ALA A 64 -0.23 -74.46 -1.28
CA ALA A 64 -0.61 -73.67 -0.11
C ALA A 64 -0.33 -72.17 -0.32
N ALA A 65 0.89 -71.81 -0.75
CA ALA A 65 1.27 -70.43 -1.01
C ALA A 65 0.40 -69.78 -2.11
N ALA A 66 0.12 -70.52 -3.20
CA ALA A 66 -0.74 -70.06 -4.28
C ALA A 66 -2.20 -69.88 -3.83
N ALA A 67 -2.74 -70.82 -3.04
CA ALA A 67 -4.09 -70.74 -2.51
C ALA A 67 -4.27 -69.55 -1.54
N LEU A 68 -3.27 -69.31 -0.69
CA LEU A 68 -3.26 -68.16 0.22
C LEU A 68 -3.15 -66.82 -0.52
N ALA A 69 -2.30 -66.74 -1.56
CA ALA A 69 -2.22 -65.56 -2.42
C ALA A 69 -3.58 -65.28 -3.11
N GLN A 70 -4.24 -66.30 -3.66
CA GLN A 70 -5.58 -66.17 -4.24
C GLN A 70 -6.64 -65.80 -3.21
N TYR A 71 -6.53 -66.30 -1.97
CA TYR A 71 -7.44 -65.94 -0.90
C TYR A 71 -7.31 -64.45 -0.52
N GLY A 72 -6.07 -63.96 -0.39
CA GLY A 72 -5.79 -62.55 -0.11
C GLY A 72 -6.22 -61.61 -1.23
N GLU A 73 -6.09 -62.02 -2.48
CA GLU A 73 -6.47 -61.23 -3.66
C GLU A 73 -7.97 -60.93 -3.73
N LYS A 74 -8.83 -61.76 -3.11
CA LYS A 74 -10.29 -61.59 -3.17
C LYS A 74 -10.82 -60.39 -2.41
N ALA A 75 -10.21 -60.03 -1.27
CA ALA A 75 -10.70 -58.94 -0.43
C ALA A 75 -9.64 -58.48 0.58
N ARG A 76 -9.62 -57.17 0.87
CA ARG A 76 -8.74 -56.59 1.90
C ARG A 76 -8.94 -57.22 3.28
N LYS A 77 -10.18 -57.53 3.67
CA LYS A 77 -10.50 -58.21 4.95
C LYS A 77 -9.84 -59.59 5.07
N ASN A 78 -9.60 -60.26 3.95
CA ASN A 78 -8.91 -61.54 3.95
C ASN A 78 -7.44 -61.37 4.31
N LEU A 79 -6.81 -60.28 3.84
CA LEU A 79 -5.41 -59.95 4.17
C LEU A 79 -5.26 -59.58 5.65
N GLU A 80 -6.23 -58.84 6.20
CA GLU A 80 -6.30 -58.53 7.64
C GLU A 80 -6.45 -59.83 8.46
N ALA A 81 -7.37 -60.72 8.07
CA ALA A 81 -7.53 -62.01 8.72
C ALA A 81 -6.27 -62.88 8.62
N LEU A 82 -5.56 -62.86 7.49
CA LEU A 82 -4.29 -63.58 7.35
C LEU A 82 -3.20 -63.02 8.27
N PHE A 83 -3.15 -61.69 8.44
CA PHE A 83 -2.24 -61.05 9.39
C PHE A 83 -2.54 -61.44 10.83
N ASP A 84 -3.82 -61.47 11.22
CA ASP A 84 -4.27 -61.90 12.56
C ASP A 84 -3.94 -63.38 12.85
N LEU A 85 -3.64 -64.18 11.81
CA LEU A 85 -3.19 -65.57 11.91
C LEU A 85 -1.66 -65.73 11.89
N ASP A 86 -0.91 -64.64 12.11
CA ASP A 86 0.56 -64.63 12.20
C ASP A 86 1.27 -65.23 10.97
N ILE A 87 0.66 -65.08 9.78
CA ILE A 87 1.23 -65.61 8.53
C ILE A 87 2.55 -64.90 8.14
N THR A 88 2.74 -63.66 8.57
CA THR A 88 3.76 -62.74 8.05
C THR A 88 5.17 -63.33 8.18
N ASP A 89 5.52 -63.89 9.34
CA ASP A 89 6.82 -64.53 9.57
C ASP A 89 7.02 -65.79 8.70
N SER A 90 5.94 -66.56 8.51
CA SER A 90 5.97 -67.75 7.66
C SER A 90 6.24 -67.38 6.20
N VAL A 91 5.60 -66.31 5.71
CA VAL A 91 5.81 -65.80 4.35
C VAL A 91 7.19 -65.18 4.20
N LEU A 92 7.66 -64.38 5.16
CA LEU A 92 9.00 -63.78 5.15
C LEU A 92 10.11 -64.85 5.07
N GLY A 93 9.95 -65.98 5.76
CA GLY A 93 10.85 -67.13 5.67
C GLY A 93 10.92 -67.75 4.27
N LEU A 94 9.80 -67.76 3.54
CA LEU A 94 9.69 -68.35 2.20
C LEU A 94 10.26 -67.47 1.08
N ILE A 95 10.46 -66.17 1.32
CA ILE A 95 11.00 -65.27 0.30
C ILE A 95 12.48 -65.56 0.01
N ARG A 96 13.19 -66.27 0.90
CA ARG A 96 14.58 -66.74 0.70
C ARG A 96 14.68 -68.20 0.25
N HIS A 97 13.55 -68.82 -0.11
CA HIS A 97 13.53 -70.23 -0.52
C HIS A 97 14.29 -70.45 -1.84
N GLU A 98 14.95 -71.60 -1.99
CA GLU A 98 15.77 -71.92 -3.17
C GLU A 98 14.95 -71.96 -4.48
N ASP A 99 13.67 -72.34 -4.37
CA ASP A 99 12.76 -72.39 -5.51
C ASP A 99 12.14 -71.02 -5.87
N VAL A 100 12.30 -70.63 -7.14
CA VAL A 100 11.78 -69.36 -7.68
C VAL A 100 10.26 -69.27 -7.61
N PHE A 101 9.51 -70.36 -7.85
CA PHE A 101 8.05 -70.32 -7.81
C PHE A 101 7.53 -70.13 -6.38
N THR A 102 8.15 -70.78 -5.40
CA THR A 102 7.85 -70.56 -3.98
C THR A 102 8.08 -69.09 -3.62
N ARG A 103 9.23 -68.52 -4.02
CA ARG A 103 9.52 -67.09 -3.82
C ARG A 103 8.47 -66.19 -4.47
N ARG A 104 8.06 -66.47 -5.71
CA ARG A 104 7.04 -65.68 -6.42
C ARG A 104 5.70 -65.67 -5.68
N PHE A 105 5.19 -66.83 -5.25
CA PHE A 105 3.90 -66.87 -4.54
C PHE A 105 3.98 -66.25 -3.15
N ALA A 106 5.06 -66.48 -2.42
CA ALA A 106 5.30 -65.85 -1.12
C ALA A 106 5.39 -64.32 -1.25
N LEU A 107 6.15 -63.83 -2.23
CA LEU A 107 6.33 -62.40 -2.47
C LEU A 107 5.06 -61.75 -3.02
N LYS A 108 4.30 -62.43 -3.90
CA LYS A 108 2.97 -61.98 -4.34
C LYS A 108 2.04 -61.78 -3.15
N LEU A 109 1.97 -62.77 -2.27
CA LEU A 109 1.14 -62.67 -1.07
C LEU A 109 1.61 -61.52 -0.17
N LEU A 110 2.91 -61.39 0.07
CA LEU A 110 3.44 -60.29 0.87
C LEU A 110 3.17 -58.91 0.24
N ALA A 111 3.26 -58.78 -1.08
CA ALA A 111 2.95 -57.55 -1.81
C ALA A 111 1.46 -57.16 -1.76
N LEU A 112 0.56 -58.15 -1.67
CA LEU A 112 -0.85 -57.89 -1.37
C LEU A 112 -1.02 -57.45 0.09
N MET A 113 -0.36 -58.16 1.01
CA MET A 113 -0.44 -57.90 2.45
C MET A 113 0.16 -56.54 2.84
N SER A 114 1.19 -56.04 2.17
CA SER A 114 1.82 -54.75 2.48
C SER A 114 0.88 -53.54 2.32
N ALA A 115 -0.24 -53.71 1.61
CA ALA A 115 -1.32 -52.73 1.55
C ALA A 115 -2.12 -52.58 2.88
N VAL A 116 -1.97 -53.52 3.82
CA VAL A 116 -2.55 -53.48 5.17
C VAL A 116 -1.61 -52.71 6.12
N PRO A 117 -2.07 -51.65 6.80
CA PRO A 117 -1.25 -50.82 7.67
C PRO A 117 -0.47 -51.60 8.73
N ASN A 118 -1.09 -52.57 9.39
CA ASN A 118 -0.43 -53.36 10.44
C ASN A 118 0.75 -54.17 9.90
N VAL A 119 0.59 -54.77 8.71
CA VAL A 119 1.68 -55.48 8.01
C VAL A 119 2.79 -54.49 7.66
N ARG A 120 2.44 -53.31 7.15
CA ARG A 120 3.41 -52.26 6.80
C ARG A 120 4.21 -51.81 8.02
N THR A 121 3.55 -51.53 9.14
CA THR A 121 4.21 -51.18 10.40
C THR A 121 5.16 -52.29 10.84
N HIS A 122 4.72 -53.54 10.81
CA HIS A 122 5.56 -54.69 11.15
C HIS A 122 6.80 -54.82 10.24
N LEU A 123 6.64 -54.59 8.93
CA LEU A 123 7.77 -54.58 7.99
C LEU A 123 8.72 -53.38 8.21
N LEU A 124 8.22 -52.24 8.69
CA LEU A 124 9.03 -51.04 8.96
C LEU A 124 9.73 -51.08 10.33
N GLU A 125 9.20 -51.81 11.31
CA GLU A 125 9.86 -52.08 12.60
C GLU A 125 11.22 -52.77 12.39
N ALA A 126 11.26 -53.71 11.44
CA ALA A 126 12.49 -54.36 11.02
C ALA A 126 13.20 -53.53 9.94
N ASN A 127 14.19 -52.74 10.35
CA ASN A 127 14.94 -51.83 9.47
C ASN A 127 15.76 -52.52 8.34
N ALA A 128 15.63 -53.82 8.11
CA ALA A 128 16.36 -54.56 7.08
C ALA A 128 15.57 -54.76 5.78
N TYR A 129 14.23 -54.67 5.81
CA TYR A 129 13.41 -55.08 4.67
C TYR A 129 13.44 -54.11 3.49
N ILE A 130 13.62 -52.81 3.73
CA ILE A 130 13.78 -51.82 2.65
C ILE A 130 15.04 -52.12 1.82
N GLU A 131 16.18 -52.41 2.46
CA GLU A 131 17.41 -52.82 1.78
C GLU A 131 17.23 -54.13 1.04
N PHE A 132 16.62 -55.12 1.69
CA PHE A 132 16.39 -56.44 1.10
C PHE A 132 15.53 -56.39 -0.16
N PHE A 133 14.39 -55.70 -0.14
CA PHE A 133 13.54 -55.58 -1.32
C PHE A 133 14.16 -54.68 -2.39
N THR A 134 15.01 -53.72 -2.01
CA THR A 134 15.77 -52.91 -2.97
C THR A 134 16.83 -53.75 -3.69
N GLU A 135 17.58 -54.56 -2.94
CA GLU A 135 18.53 -55.52 -3.51
C GLU A 135 17.81 -56.49 -4.47
N MET A 136 16.63 -56.99 -4.08
CA MET A 136 15.79 -57.85 -4.93
C MET A 136 15.34 -57.15 -6.21
N LEU A 137 14.92 -55.88 -6.13
CA LEU A 137 14.54 -55.09 -7.29
C LEU A 137 15.71 -54.87 -8.28
N VAL A 138 16.92 -54.68 -7.75
CA VAL A 138 18.11 -54.36 -8.57
C VAL A 138 18.76 -55.62 -9.14
N SER A 139 18.99 -56.64 -8.32
CA SER A 139 19.86 -57.78 -8.61
C SER A 139 19.16 -59.01 -9.22
N GLU A 140 17.88 -59.23 -8.94
CA GLU A 140 17.17 -60.40 -9.47
C GLU A 140 16.88 -60.24 -10.97
N SER A 141 16.96 -61.33 -11.72
CA SER A 141 16.61 -61.35 -13.16
C SER A 141 15.14 -61.62 -13.42
N ASP A 142 14.41 -62.13 -12.41
CA ASP A 142 13.01 -62.52 -12.53
C ASP A 142 12.09 -61.29 -12.45
N VAL A 143 11.38 -61.00 -13.55
CA VAL A 143 10.51 -59.82 -13.65
C VAL A 143 9.39 -59.83 -12.61
N PHE A 144 8.80 -60.99 -12.30
CA PHE A 144 7.74 -61.08 -11.28
C PHE A 144 8.26 -60.81 -9.88
N LEU A 145 9.48 -61.26 -9.56
CA LEU A 145 10.11 -60.91 -8.27
C LEU A 145 10.39 -59.40 -8.18
N GLN A 146 10.87 -58.78 -9.26
CA GLN A 146 11.05 -57.32 -9.33
C GLN A 146 9.72 -56.56 -9.19
N GLU A 147 8.66 -57.04 -9.83
CA GLU A 147 7.30 -56.47 -9.77
C GLU A 147 6.77 -56.47 -8.33
N PHE A 148 6.77 -57.63 -7.67
CA PHE A 148 6.26 -57.74 -6.31
C PHE A 148 7.18 -57.01 -5.29
N ALA A 149 8.50 -57.05 -5.47
CA ALA A 149 9.43 -56.29 -4.63
C ALA A 149 9.21 -54.77 -4.76
N SER A 150 9.12 -54.26 -6.00
CA SER A 150 8.82 -52.84 -6.22
C SER A 150 7.44 -52.44 -5.68
N ARG A 151 6.45 -53.33 -5.76
CA ARG A 151 5.12 -53.10 -5.17
C ARG A 151 5.18 -52.99 -3.65
N ILE A 152 5.93 -53.85 -2.97
CA ILE A 152 6.15 -53.78 -1.52
C ILE A 152 6.84 -52.46 -1.17
N LEU A 153 7.91 -52.09 -1.88
CA LEU A 153 8.62 -50.82 -1.66
C LEU A 153 7.73 -49.59 -1.90
N ALA A 154 6.83 -49.62 -2.89
CA ALA A 154 5.86 -48.55 -3.13
C ALA A 154 4.89 -48.40 -1.93
N GLU A 155 4.41 -49.50 -1.36
CA GLU A 155 3.58 -49.49 -0.16
C GLU A 155 4.36 -48.99 1.07
N LEU A 156 5.59 -49.44 1.28
CA LEU A 156 6.43 -49.01 2.40
C LEU A 156 6.78 -47.53 2.31
N SER A 157 7.18 -47.04 1.13
CA SER A 157 7.50 -45.62 0.91
C SER A 157 6.29 -44.70 1.02
N SER A 158 5.06 -45.21 0.88
CA SER A 158 3.85 -44.41 1.10
C SER A 158 3.67 -43.98 2.56
N ASP A 159 4.30 -44.69 3.51
CA ASP A 159 4.34 -44.31 4.92
C ASP A 159 5.47 -43.31 5.20
N PRO A 160 5.24 -42.24 5.99
CA PRO A 160 6.28 -41.28 6.32
C PRO A 160 7.55 -41.90 6.95
N SER A 161 7.40 -42.93 7.78
CA SER A 161 8.54 -43.62 8.41
C SER A 161 9.31 -44.47 7.40
N GLY A 162 8.62 -45.10 6.45
CA GLY A 162 9.24 -45.83 5.35
C GLY A 162 9.97 -44.93 4.37
N SER A 163 9.38 -43.77 4.02
CA SER A 163 10.05 -42.76 3.19
C SER A 163 11.31 -42.22 3.86
N ALA A 164 11.25 -41.91 5.16
CA ALA A 164 12.42 -41.45 5.92
C ALA A 164 13.52 -42.52 5.97
N SER A 165 13.16 -43.78 6.24
CA SER A 165 14.12 -44.90 6.24
C SER A 165 14.77 -45.11 4.87
N PHE A 166 14.01 -44.96 3.79
CA PHE A 166 14.53 -45.00 2.43
C PHE A 166 15.59 -43.90 2.19
N SER A 167 15.27 -42.66 2.58
CA SER A 167 16.17 -41.51 2.46
C SER A 167 17.43 -41.62 3.35
N ASP A 168 17.34 -42.30 4.49
CA ASP A 168 18.48 -42.48 5.40
C ASP A 168 19.43 -43.62 4.96
N LYS A 169 18.90 -44.62 4.25
CA LYS A 169 19.67 -45.79 3.81
C LYS A 169 20.39 -45.60 2.49
N PHE A 170 19.83 -44.79 1.58
CA PHE A 170 20.34 -44.63 0.23
C PHE A 170 20.77 -43.17 -0.03
N GLU A 171 22.06 -42.96 -0.26
CA GLU A 171 22.59 -41.65 -0.68
C GLU A 171 22.35 -41.35 -2.17
N ASP A 172 22.13 -42.39 -2.99
CA ASP A 172 21.88 -42.29 -4.42
C ASP A 172 20.68 -43.16 -4.83
N LEU A 173 19.76 -42.56 -5.58
CA LEU A 173 18.54 -43.17 -6.10
C LEU A 173 18.61 -43.49 -7.60
N SER A 174 19.81 -43.44 -8.20
CA SER A 174 20.04 -43.74 -9.62
C SER A 174 19.41 -45.07 -10.07
N PHE A 175 19.45 -46.10 -9.21
CA PHE A 175 18.84 -47.40 -9.49
C PHE A 175 17.31 -47.32 -9.71
N LEU A 176 16.59 -46.45 -8.97
CA LEU A 176 15.17 -46.24 -9.19
C LEU A 176 14.93 -45.63 -10.57
N PHE A 177 15.73 -44.63 -10.94
CA PHE A 177 15.60 -43.97 -12.24
C PHE A 177 15.96 -44.86 -13.43
N GLU A 178 16.86 -45.84 -13.24
CA GLU A 178 17.08 -46.90 -14.23
C GLU A 178 15.88 -47.84 -14.34
N LYS A 179 15.29 -48.26 -13.21
CA LYS A 179 14.12 -49.17 -13.21
C LYS A 179 12.84 -48.50 -13.70
N VAL A 180 12.73 -47.18 -13.62
CA VAL A 180 11.68 -46.39 -14.30
C VAL A 180 11.75 -46.53 -15.83
N LYS A 181 12.90 -46.93 -16.38
CA LYS A 181 13.08 -47.22 -17.81
C LYS A 181 12.91 -48.70 -18.15
N ALA A 182 12.47 -49.53 -17.20
CA ALA A 182 12.23 -50.95 -17.44
C ALA A 182 11.19 -51.18 -18.56
N GLU A 183 11.29 -52.33 -19.24
CA GLU A 183 10.32 -52.73 -20.24
C GLU A 183 8.97 -53.06 -19.61
N ASP A 184 8.99 -53.64 -18.40
CA ASP A 184 7.79 -54.03 -17.66
C ASP A 184 6.99 -52.80 -17.16
N PRO A 185 5.69 -52.68 -17.49
CA PRO A 185 4.85 -51.55 -17.08
C PRO A 185 4.63 -51.46 -15.56
N ASP A 186 4.54 -52.58 -14.86
CA ASP A 186 4.20 -52.62 -13.43
C ASP A 186 5.41 -52.27 -12.57
N VAL A 187 6.59 -52.82 -12.89
CA VAL A 187 7.87 -52.39 -12.28
C VAL A 187 8.07 -50.89 -12.49
N LYS A 188 7.84 -50.40 -13.72
CA LYS A 188 7.96 -48.98 -14.05
C LYS A 188 7.00 -48.11 -13.23
N LYS A 189 5.72 -48.51 -13.13
CA LYS A 189 4.71 -47.80 -12.35
C LYS A 189 5.07 -47.78 -10.86
N ASN A 190 5.42 -48.93 -10.28
CA ASN A 190 5.74 -49.05 -8.87
C ASN A 190 7.00 -48.25 -8.50
N CYS A 191 8.06 -48.32 -9.31
CA CYS A 191 9.26 -47.51 -9.11
C CYS A 191 8.96 -46.01 -9.16
N MET A 192 8.02 -45.59 -10.03
CA MET A 192 7.58 -44.20 -10.04
C MET A 192 6.77 -43.79 -8.83
N GLU A 193 5.90 -44.67 -8.35
CA GLU A 193 5.15 -44.44 -7.12
C GLU A 193 6.10 -44.24 -5.93
N ILE A 194 7.18 -45.03 -5.85
CA ILE A 194 8.25 -44.82 -4.86
C ILE A 194 8.85 -43.42 -4.99
N VAL A 195 9.28 -43.03 -6.19
CA VAL A 195 9.88 -41.70 -6.44
C VAL A 195 8.92 -40.57 -6.04
N VAL A 196 7.64 -40.67 -6.39
CA VAL A 196 6.60 -39.68 -6.03
C VAL A 196 6.34 -39.65 -4.52
N ASN A 197 6.40 -40.80 -3.84
CA ASN A 197 6.28 -40.85 -2.39
C ASN A 197 7.48 -40.18 -1.70
N LEU A 198 8.71 -40.43 -2.19
CA LEU A 198 9.92 -39.79 -1.67
C LEU A 198 9.92 -38.27 -1.84
N LEU A 199 9.31 -37.73 -2.92
CA LEU A 199 9.12 -36.29 -3.11
C LEU A 199 8.22 -35.63 -2.05
N LYS A 200 7.47 -36.42 -1.26
CA LYS A 200 6.66 -35.90 -0.14
C LYS A 200 7.48 -35.72 1.14
N ASP A 201 8.62 -36.40 1.25
CA ASP A 201 9.57 -36.29 2.36
C ASP A 201 10.65 -35.24 2.06
N PHE A 202 11.12 -34.52 3.09
CA PHE A 202 12.09 -33.44 2.92
C PHE A 202 13.44 -33.94 2.40
N ARG A 203 13.97 -35.04 2.96
CA ARG A 203 15.26 -35.61 2.50
C ARG A 203 15.09 -36.33 1.16
N GLY A 204 13.97 -37.03 0.98
CA GLY A 204 13.63 -37.68 -0.27
C GLY A 204 13.54 -36.68 -1.44
N PHE A 205 12.99 -35.48 -1.18
CA PHE A 205 12.95 -34.40 -2.17
C PHE A 205 14.35 -34.00 -2.67
N ASP A 206 15.31 -33.77 -1.76
CA ASP A 206 16.69 -33.40 -2.11
C ASP A 206 17.44 -34.48 -2.89
N LEU A 207 17.12 -35.76 -2.66
CA LEU A 207 17.70 -36.89 -3.39
C LEU A 207 17.09 -37.03 -4.79
N VAL A 208 15.77 -36.95 -4.90
CA VAL A 208 15.05 -37.15 -6.17
C VAL A 208 15.29 -36.00 -7.15
N THR A 209 15.33 -34.76 -6.65
CA THR A 209 15.47 -33.56 -7.49
C THR A 209 16.75 -33.56 -8.32
N ARG A 210 17.82 -34.22 -7.86
CA ARG A 210 19.10 -34.38 -8.59
C ARG A 210 18.96 -35.10 -9.94
N SER A 211 17.86 -35.82 -10.16
CA SER A 211 17.58 -36.57 -11.39
C SER A 211 16.50 -35.92 -12.26
N LYS A 212 16.69 -35.97 -13.59
CA LYS A 212 15.72 -35.45 -14.58
C LYS A 212 14.60 -36.43 -14.96
N ALA A 213 14.66 -37.67 -14.44
CA ALA A 213 13.82 -38.76 -14.90
C ALA A 213 12.31 -38.57 -14.64
N VAL A 214 11.93 -37.78 -13.61
CA VAL A 214 10.52 -37.49 -13.29
C VAL A 214 9.79 -36.83 -14.47
N TYR A 215 10.49 -35.99 -15.24
CA TYR A 215 9.91 -35.33 -16.41
C TYR A 215 9.82 -36.25 -17.63
N GLU A 216 10.59 -37.33 -17.73
CA GLU A 216 10.58 -38.22 -18.90
C GLU A 216 9.24 -38.98 -19.07
N LEU A 217 8.43 -39.04 -18.01
CA LEU A 217 7.21 -39.83 -17.92
C LEU A 217 5.98 -39.21 -18.58
N PHE A 218 5.97 -37.88 -18.77
CA PHE A 218 4.95 -37.25 -19.61
C PHE A 218 4.89 -37.84 -21.03
N LYS A 219 5.96 -38.53 -21.49
CA LYS A 219 5.99 -39.21 -22.78
C LYS A 219 5.25 -40.55 -22.81
N GLN A 220 4.83 -41.08 -21.66
CA GLN A 220 4.20 -42.40 -21.60
C GLN A 220 2.73 -42.31 -22.08
N PRO A 221 2.25 -43.30 -22.86
CA PRO A 221 0.90 -43.28 -23.42
C PRO A 221 -0.20 -43.64 -22.42
N TYR A 222 0.15 -44.08 -21.21
CA TYR A 222 -0.78 -44.63 -20.23
C TYR A 222 -1.28 -43.57 -19.22
N PRO A 223 -2.60 -43.38 -19.04
CA PRO A 223 -3.16 -42.36 -18.14
C PRO A 223 -2.68 -42.47 -16.69
N ILE A 224 -2.53 -43.71 -16.17
CA ILE A 224 -2.07 -43.92 -14.79
C ILE A 224 -0.63 -43.44 -14.57
N MET A 225 0.22 -43.58 -15.60
CA MET A 225 1.61 -43.12 -15.57
C MET A 225 1.68 -41.60 -15.65
N GLN A 226 0.79 -40.98 -16.44
CA GLN A 226 0.67 -39.53 -16.50
C GLN A 226 0.15 -38.94 -15.20
N GLN A 227 -0.81 -39.60 -14.54
CA GLN A 227 -1.31 -39.16 -13.23
C GLN A 227 -0.20 -39.12 -12.17
N LEU A 228 0.63 -40.18 -12.11
CA LEU A 228 1.81 -40.25 -11.23
C LEU A 228 2.86 -39.19 -11.60
N SER A 229 3.10 -38.99 -12.90
CA SER A 229 4.00 -37.93 -13.36
C SER A 229 3.50 -36.55 -12.96
N LEU A 230 2.20 -36.28 -13.09
CA LEU A 230 1.57 -35.04 -12.65
C LEU A 230 1.69 -34.86 -11.13
N ASP A 231 1.54 -35.91 -10.31
CA ASP A 231 1.77 -35.85 -8.86
C ASP A 231 3.20 -35.43 -8.52
N GLY A 232 4.18 -36.06 -9.16
CA GLY A 232 5.60 -35.74 -8.94
C GLY A 232 5.93 -34.32 -9.39
N VAL A 233 5.50 -33.93 -10.59
CA VAL A 233 5.77 -32.60 -11.15
C VAL A 233 5.05 -31.51 -10.36
N GLU A 234 3.83 -31.76 -9.88
CA GLU A 234 3.13 -30.82 -8.99
C GLU A 234 4.02 -30.44 -7.80
N ARG A 235 4.60 -31.44 -7.13
CA ARG A 235 5.52 -31.21 -5.99
C ARG A 235 6.75 -30.41 -6.39
N LEU A 236 7.32 -30.67 -7.57
CA LEU A 236 8.48 -29.91 -8.06
C LEU A 236 8.12 -28.45 -8.38
N VAL A 237 6.99 -28.20 -9.05
CA VAL A 237 6.61 -26.84 -9.47
C VAL A 237 6.03 -25.99 -8.33
N MET A 238 5.55 -26.61 -7.26
CA MET A 238 5.14 -25.89 -6.03
C MET A 238 6.26 -25.03 -5.44
N HIS A 239 7.52 -25.39 -5.66
CA HIS A 239 8.70 -24.57 -5.32
C HIS A 239 8.94 -23.50 -6.40
N ASN A 240 7.96 -22.62 -6.62
CA ASN A 240 7.97 -21.61 -7.69
C ASN A 240 9.09 -20.55 -7.58
N ALA A 241 9.65 -20.36 -6.38
CA ALA A 241 10.78 -19.46 -6.12
C ALA A 241 12.16 -20.12 -6.40
N ASP A 242 12.22 -21.45 -6.53
CA ASP A 242 13.46 -22.15 -6.87
C ASP A 242 13.71 -22.09 -8.38
N ASP A 243 14.61 -21.19 -8.76
CA ASP A 243 14.96 -20.94 -10.15
C ASP A 243 15.53 -22.18 -10.86
N TRP A 244 16.23 -23.08 -10.16
CA TRP A 244 16.85 -24.26 -10.75
C TRP A 244 15.82 -25.36 -11.04
N LEU A 245 14.89 -25.60 -10.12
CA LEU A 245 13.78 -26.54 -10.36
C LEU A 245 12.90 -26.09 -11.52
N GLN A 246 12.55 -24.80 -11.54
CA GLN A 246 11.74 -24.20 -12.60
C GLN A 246 12.46 -24.21 -13.95
N GLU A 247 13.78 -24.01 -13.96
CA GLU A 247 14.60 -24.13 -15.17
C GLU A 247 14.65 -25.58 -15.68
N THR A 248 14.73 -26.56 -14.77
CA THR A 248 14.73 -27.98 -15.14
C THR A 248 13.38 -28.39 -15.74
N PHE A 249 12.27 -27.88 -15.20
CA PHE A 249 10.93 -28.06 -15.78
C PHE A 249 10.85 -27.49 -17.20
N ARG A 250 11.33 -26.25 -17.42
CA ARG A 250 11.34 -25.61 -18.75
C ARG A 250 12.21 -26.36 -19.76
N ARG A 251 13.44 -26.73 -19.38
CA ARG A 251 14.36 -27.51 -20.23
C ARG A 251 13.84 -28.89 -20.61
N SER A 252 12.94 -29.43 -19.81
CA SER A 252 12.32 -30.73 -20.06
C SER A 252 11.08 -30.65 -20.96
N ASP A 253 10.76 -29.47 -21.49
CA ASP A 253 9.53 -29.17 -22.25
C ASP A 253 8.25 -29.50 -21.45
N GLY A 254 8.27 -29.19 -20.15
CA GLY A 254 7.15 -29.48 -19.26
C GLY A 254 5.88 -28.71 -19.64
N LEU A 255 6.00 -27.46 -20.11
CA LEU A 255 4.86 -26.66 -20.56
C LEU A 255 4.17 -27.26 -21.79
N GLY A 256 4.93 -27.60 -22.84
CA GLY A 256 4.38 -28.20 -24.06
C GLY A 256 3.61 -29.48 -23.76
N ARG A 257 4.20 -30.35 -22.92
CA ARG A 257 3.59 -31.62 -22.53
C ARG A 257 2.31 -31.48 -21.70
N LEU A 258 2.22 -30.47 -20.83
CA LEU A 258 0.97 -30.18 -20.11
C LEU A 258 -0.12 -29.72 -21.07
N LEU A 259 0.22 -28.94 -22.10
CA LEU A 259 -0.72 -28.50 -23.13
C LEU A 259 -1.15 -29.66 -24.05
N ASP A 260 -0.23 -30.58 -24.38
CA ASP A 260 -0.54 -31.80 -25.12
C ASP A 260 -1.54 -32.68 -24.36
N ILE A 261 -1.44 -32.74 -23.02
CA ILE A 261 -2.43 -33.46 -22.20
C ILE A 261 -3.83 -32.84 -22.32
N LEU A 262 -3.91 -31.51 -22.38
CA LEU A 262 -5.18 -30.79 -22.50
C LEU A 262 -5.81 -30.93 -23.89
N ASP A 263 -5.02 -31.08 -24.95
CA ASP A 263 -5.54 -31.25 -26.32
C ASP A 263 -6.11 -32.66 -26.57
N ARG A 264 -5.77 -33.65 -25.73
CA ARG A 264 -6.32 -35.01 -25.84
C ARG A 264 -7.59 -35.18 -25.03
N GLU A 265 -8.71 -35.35 -25.72
CA GLU A 265 -10.02 -35.63 -25.10
C GLU A 265 -10.05 -36.94 -24.30
N GLU A 266 -9.26 -37.94 -24.70
CA GLU A 266 -9.15 -39.24 -24.00
C GLU A 266 -8.62 -39.11 -22.57
N TRP A 267 -7.94 -38.01 -22.24
CA TRP A 267 -7.32 -37.78 -20.93
C TRP A 267 -8.09 -36.75 -20.10
N LYS A 268 -9.40 -36.63 -20.32
CA LYS A 268 -10.28 -35.69 -19.60
C LYS A 268 -10.13 -35.76 -18.08
N ASP A 269 -9.98 -36.96 -17.53
CA ASP A 269 -9.80 -37.18 -16.08
C ASP A 269 -8.52 -36.53 -15.52
N LEU A 270 -7.53 -36.30 -16.38
CA LEU A 270 -6.26 -35.65 -16.04
C LEU A 270 -6.29 -34.13 -16.22
N HIS A 271 -7.25 -33.58 -16.98
CA HIS A 271 -7.29 -32.15 -17.33
C HIS A 271 -7.33 -31.24 -16.09
N VAL A 272 -8.11 -31.60 -15.07
CA VAL A 272 -8.17 -30.83 -13.80
C VAL A 272 -6.79 -30.70 -13.16
N LYS A 273 -6.04 -31.81 -13.13
CA LYS A 273 -4.71 -31.86 -12.52
C LYS A 273 -3.65 -31.20 -13.41
N ALA A 274 -3.73 -31.39 -14.73
CA ALA A 274 -2.87 -30.72 -15.69
C ALA A 274 -2.99 -29.19 -15.60
N LEU A 275 -4.22 -28.66 -15.54
CA LEU A 275 -4.46 -27.22 -15.33
C LEU A 275 -3.92 -26.73 -13.99
N ARG A 276 -4.04 -27.53 -12.91
CA ARG A 276 -3.46 -27.19 -11.61
C ARG A 276 -1.93 -27.07 -11.68
N VAL A 277 -1.25 -28.06 -12.26
CA VAL A 277 0.21 -28.05 -12.42
C VAL A 277 0.64 -26.90 -13.35
N LEU A 278 -0.08 -26.67 -14.45
CA LEU A 278 0.18 -25.56 -15.36
C LEU A 278 0.07 -24.21 -14.65
N GLY A 279 -0.97 -24.01 -13.85
CA GLY A 279 -1.17 -22.80 -13.06
C GLY A 279 -0.06 -22.57 -12.04
N LEU A 280 0.38 -23.61 -11.32
CA LEU A 280 1.50 -23.53 -10.38
C LEU A 280 2.83 -23.23 -11.08
N ALA A 281 3.08 -23.86 -12.24
CA ALA A 281 4.28 -23.59 -13.03
C ALA A 281 4.31 -22.14 -13.53
N CYS A 282 3.16 -21.59 -13.93
CA CYS A 282 3.04 -20.19 -14.37
C CYS A 282 3.17 -19.18 -13.22
N ASP A 283 3.08 -19.58 -11.95
CA ASP A 283 3.41 -18.67 -10.85
C ASP A 283 4.90 -18.28 -10.86
N ASN A 284 5.78 -19.01 -11.56
CA ASN A 284 7.15 -18.59 -11.84
C ASN A 284 7.21 -17.64 -13.04
N ASN A 285 7.90 -16.52 -12.85
CA ASN A 285 8.09 -15.43 -13.79
C ASN A 285 8.53 -15.89 -15.18
N LYS A 286 9.68 -16.59 -15.24
CA LYS A 286 10.32 -17.05 -16.48
C LYS A 286 9.43 -18.04 -17.23
N THR A 287 8.69 -18.87 -16.49
CA THR A 287 7.73 -19.82 -17.05
C THR A 287 6.51 -19.10 -17.64
N SER A 288 6.00 -18.06 -16.97
CA SER A 288 4.95 -17.18 -17.50
C SER A 288 5.38 -16.46 -18.79
N GLU A 289 6.62 -15.93 -18.86
CA GLU A 289 7.10 -15.28 -20.08
C GLU A 289 7.22 -16.29 -21.23
N LEU A 290 7.67 -17.51 -20.94
CA LEU A 290 7.72 -18.60 -21.92
C LEU A 290 6.33 -18.99 -22.43
N MET A 291 5.33 -19.04 -21.54
CA MET A 291 3.93 -19.31 -21.90
C MET A 291 3.35 -18.21 -22.81
N ASN A 292 3.65 -16.95 -22.53
CA ASN A 292 3.21 -15.80 -23.34
C ASN A 292 3.95 -15.69 -24.68
N SER A 293 5.26 -15.98 -24.72
CA SER A 293 6.07 -15.90 -25.95
C SER A 293 5.89 -17.08 -26.90
N SER A 294 5.45 -18.22 -26.39
CA SER A 294 5.11 -19.41 -27.19
C SER A 294 3.65 -19.38 -27.66
N ASP A 295 3.23 -20.43 -28.37
CA ASP A 295 1.82 -20.66 -28.71
C ASP A 295 0.99 -21.22 -27.54
N GLY A 296 1.57 -21.34 -26.34
CA GLY A 296 0.90 -21.92 -25.19
C GLY A 296 -0.38 -21.20 -24.78
N THR A 297 -0.37 -19.85 -24.78
CA THR A 297 -1.57 -19.05 -24.53
C THR A 297 -2.67 -19.28 -25.57
N LYS A 298 -2.29 -19.43 -26.85
CA LYS A 298 -3.23 -19.74 -27.94
C LYS A 298 -3.86 -21.11 -27.77
N LEU A 299 -3.05 -22.11 -27.40
CA LEU A 299 -3.54 -23.48 -27.16
C LEU A 299 -4.48 -23.53 -25.96
N LEU A 300 -4.17 -22.82 -24.88
CA LEU A 300 -5.02 -22.76 -23.70
C LEU A 300 -6.34 -22.01 -23.96
N LEU A 301 -6.32 -20.96 -24.77
CA LEU A 301 -7.54 -20.30 -25.26
C LEU A 301 -8.39 -21.23 -26.13
N GLY A 302 -7.76 -21.94 -27.07
CA GLY A 302 -8.45 -22.94 -27.89
C GLY A 302 -9.05 -24.08 -27.06
N PHE A 303 -8.39 -24.51 -25.98
CA PHE A 303 -8.95 -25.46 -25.03
C PHE A 303 -10.19 -24.91 -24.30
N LEU A 304 -10.14 -23.65 -23.87
CA LEU A 304 -11.25 -22.96 -23.22
C LEU A 304 -12.48 -22.82 -24.14
N GLU A 305 -12.26 -22.60 -25.44
CA GLU A 305 -13.34 -22.56 -26.45
C GLU A 305 -13.99 -23.93 -26.70
N LYS A 306 -13.17 -24.99 -26.80
CA LYS A 306 -13.64 -26.35 -27.14
C LYS A 306 -14.34 -27.06 -25.97
N THR A 307 -13.88 -26.82 -24.74
CA THR A 307 -14.29 -27.63 -23.59
C THR A 307 -15.72 -27.29 -23.15
N PRO A 308 -16.65 -28.26 -23.06
CA PRO A 308 -18.02 -27.99 -22.60
C PRO A 308 -18.14 -27.89 -21.07
N ASP A 309 -17.11 -28.27 -20.33
CA ASP A 309 -17.08 -28.30 -18.88
C ASP A 309 -16.76 -26.92 -18.28
N GLU A 310 -17.73 -26.32 -17.59
CA GLU A 310 -17.62 -24.99 -16.99
C GLU A 310 -16.55 -24.89 -15.90
N GLU A 311 -16.25 -25.99 -15.18
CA GLU A 311 -15.19 -25.97 -14.17
C GLU A 311 -13.80 -25.89 -14.83
N LEU A 312 -13.60 -26.68 -15.91
CA LEU A 312 -12.36 -26.64 -16.68
C LEU A 312 -12.18 -25.28 -17.39
N LYS A 313 -13.26 -24.69 -17.93
CA LYS A 313 -13.24 -23.33 -18.49
C LYS A 313 -12.79 -22.31 -17.46
N HIS A 314 -13.39 -22.34 -16.26
CA HIS A 314 -13.04 -21.42 -15.18
C HIS A 314 -11.55 -21.54 -14.78
N ARG A 315 -11.05 -22.77 -14.63
CA ARG A 315 -9.63 -23.02 -14.30
C ARG A 315 -8.68 -22.53 -15.39
N ALA A 316 -8.99 -22.81 -16.66
CA ALA A 316 -8.20 -22.33 -17.80
C ALA A 316 -8.20 -20.78 -17.87
N LEU A 317 -9.37 -20.16 -17.71
CA LEU A 317 -9.51 -18.70 -17.68
C LEU A 317 -8.69 -18.08 -16.54
N SER A 318 -8.74 -18.67 -15.34
CA SER A 318 -7.96 -18.22 -14.18
C SER A 318 -6.46 -18.22 -14.44
N ILE A 319 -5.94 -19.20 -15.20
CA ILE A 319 -4.53 -19.23 -15.60
C ILE A 319 -4.24 -18.11 -16.61
N LEU A 320 -5.08 -17.93 -17.64
CA LEU A 320 -4.92 -16.86 -18.64
C LEU A 320 -4.95 -15.46 -18.01
N VAL A 321 -5.85 -15.22 -17.07
CA VAL A 321 -5.93 -13.96 -16.31
C VAL A 321 -4.72 -13.76 -15.39
N ARG A 322 -4.12 -14.84 -14.87
CA ARG A 322 -2.86 -14.76 -14.13
C ARG A 322 -1.67 -14.46 -15.04
N LEU A 323 -1.64 -14.99 -16.26
CA LEU A 323 -0.60 -14.70 -17.26
C LEU A 323 -0.59 -13.25 -17.75
N ALA A 324 -1.71 -12.54 -17.63
CA ALA A 324 -1.78 -11.09 -17.86
C ALA A 324 -1.05 -10.27 -16.76
N ASP A 325 -0.78 -10.88 -15.61
CA ASP A 325 -0.05 -10.27 -14.50
C ASP A 325 1.44 -10.50 -14.68
N GLY A 326 2.12 -9.55 -15.32
CA GLY A 326 3.56 -9.52 -15.28
C GLY A 326 4.05 -9.25 -13.85
N VAL A 327 4.85 -10.17 -13.31
CA VAL A 327 5.58 -10.14 -12.04
C VAL A 327 5.68 -8.77 -11.37
N ASN A 328 4.73 -8.50 -10.47
CA ASN A 328 4.87 -7.73 -9.22
C ASN A 328 3.49 -7.35 -8.63
N GLY A 329 2.37 -7.73 -9.25
CA GLY A 329 1.03 -7.55 -8.67
C GLY A 329 0.81 -8.18 -7.28
N ARG A 330 1.68 -9.09 -6.82
CA ARG A 330 1.59 -9.74 -5.50
C ARG A 330 2.35 -9.04 -4.36
N ARG A 331 3.22 -8.06 -4.65
CA ARG A 331 3.88 -7.18 -3.65
C ARG A 331 4.35 -5.88 -4.31
N VAL A 332 3.49 -4.89 -4.45
CA VAL A 332 3.94 -3.52 -4.78
C VAL A 332 3.32 -2.51 -3.82
N CYS A 333 4.11 -2.25 -2.79
CA CYS A 333 4.27 -0.91 -2.24
C CYS A 333 4.71 0.02 -3.39
N TRP A 334 3.93 1.07 -3.63
CA TRP A 334 3.97 1.96 -4.80
C TRP A 334 5.21 2.88 -4.88
N PHE A 335 6.32 2.55 -4.21
CA PHE A 335 7.52 3.37 -4.21
C PHE A 335 8.75 2.57 -4.68
N LEU A 336 9.26 2.99 -5.84
CA LEU A 336 10.58 2.70 -6.44
C LEU A 336 10.74 1.37 -7.21
N LEU A 337 10.40 1.39 -8.52
CA LEU A 337 11.19 0.80 -9.63
C LEU A 337 10.45 1.00 -10.97
N ASN A 338 10.74 2.11 -11.65
CA ASN A 338 10.13 2.49 -12.94
C ASN A 338 11.15 2.36 -14.09
N PHE A 339 10.93 1.39 -15.00
CA PHE A 339 10.98 1.51 -16.47
C PHE A 339 10.81 0.12 -17.11
N THR A 340 11.48 -0.91 -16.58
CA THR A 340 11.44 -2.29 -17.11
C THR A 340 10.12 -3.00 -16.84
N LEU A 341 9.47 -2.70 -15.71
CA LEU A 341 8.22 -3.33 -15.26
C LEU A 341 6.99 -2.91 -16.11
N TYR A 342 6.92 -1.63 -16.47
CA TYR A 342 5.85 -1.09 -17.31
C TYR A 342 5.86 -1.71 -18.72
N LEU A 343 7.06 -1.97 -19.27
CA LEU A 343 7.21 -2.60 -20.58
C LEU A 343 6.75 -4.07 -20.60
N TYR A 344 7.00 -4.81 -19.52
CA TYR A 344 6.65 -6.24 -19.46
C TYR A 344 5.14 -6.47 -19.26
N VAL A 345 4.48 -5.72 -18.37
CA VAL A 345 3.02 -5.83 -18.14
C VAL A 345 2.22 -5.42 -19.39
N THR A 346 2.69 -4.38 -20.10
CA THR A 346 2.08 -3.96 -21.38
C THR A 346 2.34 -4.98 -22.50
N TYR A 347 3.49 -5.66 -22.51
CA TYR A 347 3.77 -6.73 -23.47
C TYR A 347 2.87 -7.96 -23.28
N ALA A 348 2.72 -8.47 -22.06
CA ALA A 348 1.85 -9.63 -21.80
C ALA A 348 0.39 -9.35 -22.19
N SER A 349 -0.13 -8.19 -21.79
CA SER A 349 -1.48 -7.75 -22.15
C SER A 349 -1.66 -7.59 -23.67
N LYS A 350 -0.65 -7.04 -24.36
CA LYS A 350 -0.64 -6.94 -25.83
C LYS A 350 -0.71 -8.31 -26.50
N VAL A 351 0.08 -9.28 -26.03
CA VAL A 351 0.08 -10.64 -26.60
C VAL A 351 -1.26 -11.32 -26.35
N LEU A 352 -1.79 -11.28 -25.13
CA LEU A 352 -3.07 -11.91 -24.82
C LEU A 352 -4.22 -11.27 -25.60
N HIS A 353 -4.17 -9.95 -25.82
CA HIS A 353 -5.13 -9.25 -26.66
C HIS A 353 -5.04 -9.72 -28.12
N SER A 354 -3.84 -9.81 -28.70
CA SER A 354 -3.67 -10.30 -30.08
C SER A 354 -4.05 -11.78 -30.26
N ARG A 355 -4.08 -12.55 -29.18
CA ARG A 355 -4.55 -13.95 -29.15
C ARG A 355 -6.06 -14.08 -28.91
N GLY A 356 -6.79 -12.98 -28.66
CA GLY A 356 -8.25 -12.96 -28.53
C GLY A 356 -8.80 -13.08 -27.09
N LEU A 357 -7.98 -12.90 -26.05
CA LEU A 357 -8.45 -12.97 -24.66
C LEU A 357 -9.43 -11.84 -24.31
N THR A 358 -9.24 -10.64 -24.87
CA THR A 358 -10.15 -9.49 -24.62
C THR A 358 -11.57 -9.82 -25.06
N ASP A 359 -11.75 -10.30 -26.30
CA ASP A 359 -13.07 -10.70 -26.82
C ASP A 359 -13.75 -11.76 -25.94
N HIS A 360 -12.98 -12.74 -25.47
CA HIS A 360 -13.49 -13.77 -24.57
C HIS A 360 -13.99 -13.19 -23.25
N LEU A 361 -13.20 -12.30 -22.64
CA LEU A 361 -13.58 -11.64 -21.39
C LEU A 361 -14.82 -10.76 -21.56
N LEU A 362 -14.95 -10.08 -22.71
CA LEU A 362 -16.13 -9.26 -23.03
C LEU A 362 -17.38 -10.10 -23.25
N ASN A 363 -17.28 -11.28 -23.88
CA ASN A 363 -18.41 -12.19 -24.04
C ASN A 363 -19.00 -12.62 -22.68
N TYR A 364 -18.19 -12.76 -21.64
CA TYR A 364 -18.69 -13.06 -20.29
C TYR A 364 -19.50 -11.92 -19.67
N LEU A 365 -19.34 -10.67 -20.13
CA LEU A 365 -20.16 -9.55 -19.66
C LEU A 365 -21.63 -9.69 -20.08
N GLU A 366 -21.91 -10.48 -21.12
CA GLU A 366 -23.25 -10.75 -21.64
C GLU A 366 -23.92 -12.00 -21.03
N VAL A 367 -23.21 -12.77 -20.19
CA VAL A 367 -23.69 -14.05 -19.65
C VAL A 367 -24.38 -13.87 -18.29
N ASP A 368 -25.67 -14.22 -18.22
CA ASP A 368 -26.57 -13.93 -17.08
C ASP A 368 -26.34 -14.78 -15.80
N GLU A 369 -25.75 -15.99 -15.87
CA GLU A 369 -25.74 -16.96 -14.75
C GLU A 369 -24.35 -17.38 -14.24
N ALA A 370 -23.35 -16.49 -14.26
CA ALA A 370 -22.01 -16.81 -13.77
C ALA A 370 -21.92 -16.82 -12.22
N LYS A 371 -21.29 -17.87 -11.66
CA LYS A 371 -20.91 -17.93 -10.23
C LYS A 371 -20.04 -16.72 -9.83
N SER A 372 -20.10 -16.30 -8.57
CA SER A 372 -19.34 -15.15 -8.04
C SER A 372 -17.83 -15.24 -8.29
N GLU A 373 -17.25 -16.44 -8.18
CA GLU A 373 -15.83 -16.72 -8.45
C GLU A 373 -15.44 -16.46 -9.91
N LEU A 374 -16.29 -16.90 -10.86
CA LEU A 374 -16.09 -16.66 -12.29
C LEU A 374 -16.24 -15.18 -12.60
N ARG A 375 -17.26 -14.50 -12.05
CA ARG A 375 -17.44 -13.05 -12.19
C ARG A 375 -16.21 -12.28 -11.71
N ALA A 376 -15.67 -12.61 -10.54
CA ALA A 376 -14.45 -11.99 -10.02
C ALA A 376 -13.24 -12.23 -10.92
N THR A 377 -13.07 -13.45 -11.44
CA THR A 377 -11.98 -13.80 -12.38
C THR A 377 -12.07 -13.00 -13.68
N VAL A 378 -13.28 -12.84 -14.23
CA VAL A 378 -13.53 -12.01 -15.42
C VAL A 378 -13.20 -10.54 -15.13
N CYS A 379 -13.69 -9.99 -14.01
CA CYS A 379 -13.36 -8.61 -13.59
C CYS A 379 -11.84 -8.40 -13.47
N LEU A 380 -11.13 -9.35 -12.86
CA LEU A 380 -9.67 -9.32 -12.76
C LEU A 380 -8.99 -9.35 -14.12
N GLY A 381 -9.47 -10.19 -15.03
CA GLY A 381 -8.98 -10.27 -16.40
C GLY A 381 -9.12 -8.94 -17.11
N ILE A 382 -10.33 -8.39 -17.14
CA ILE A 382 -10.62 -7.10 -17.78
C ILE A 382 -9.74 -6.00 -17.19
N ALA A 383 -9.63 -5.93 -15.85
CA ALA A 383 -8.82 -4.94 -15.15
C ALA A 383 -7.32 -5.03 -15.48
N LYS A 384 -6.79 -6.23 -15.73
CA LYS A 384 -5.40 -6.38 -16.18
C LYS A 384 -5.23 -5.95 -17.62
N MET A 385 -6.22 -6.23 -18.47
CA MET A 385 -6.19 -5.88 -19.89
C MET A 385 -6.31 -4.37 -20.15
N THR A 386 -6.94 -3.58 -19.26
CA THR A 386 -7.03 -2.10 -19.41
C THR A 386 -5.68 -1.39 -19.39
N ARG A 387 -4.61 -2.05 -18.93
CA ARG A 387 -3.23 -1.52 -18.97
C ARG A 387 -2.66 -1.43 -20.38
N TYR A 388 -3.28 -2.10 -21.37
CA TYR A 388 -2.92 -2.00 -22.78
C TYR A 388 -3.97 -1.19 -23.55
N ASN A 389 -3.58 -0.03 -24.07
CA ASN A 389 -4.51 0.97 -24.62
C ASN A 389 -5.53 0.42 -25.64
N PRO A 390 -5.17 -0.37 -26.67
CA PRO A 390 -6.17 -0.92 -27.61
C PRO A 390 -7.23 -1.79 -26.94
N ALA A 391 -6.81 -2.65 -26.00
CA ALA A 391 -7.75 -3.47 -25.22
C ALA A 391 -8.62 -2.58 -24.31
N ASN A 392 -8.04 -1.53 -23.70
CA ASN A 392 -8.78 -0.59 -22.86
C ASN A 392 -9.91 0.11 -23.64
N GLU A 393 -9.66 0.53 -24.88
CA GLU A 393 -10.68 1.18 -25.70
C GLU A 393 -11.86 0.27 -26.01
N GLU A 394 -11.61 -1.02 -26.30
CA GLU A 394 -12.67 -2.01 -26.50
C GLU A 394 -13.44 -2.30 -25.21
N ILE A 395 -12.71 -2.44 -24.11
CA ILE A 395 -13.28 -2.66 -22.78
C ILE A 395 -14.17 -1.48 -22.36
N ALA A 396 -13.70 -0.25 -22.49
CA ALA A 396 -14.46 0.94 -22.10
C ALA A 396 -15.79 1.05 -22.88
N ARG A 397 -15.80 0.68 -24.17
CA ARG A 397 -17.03 0.65 -24.98
C ARG A 397 -18.05 -0.38 -24.47
N ALA A 398 -17.59 -1.49 -23.88
CA ALA A 398 -18.45 -2.53 -23.32
C ALA A 398 -19.04 -2.19 -21.93
N ASN A 399 -18.61 -1.08 -21.32
CA ASN A 399 -19.06 -0.62 -19.99
C ASN A 399 -18.98 -1.71 -18.88
N PRO A 400 -17.76 -2.12 -18.49
CA PRO A 400 -17.56 -3.20 -17.51
C PRO A 400 -18.03 -2.84 -16.10
N VAL A 401 -18.29 -1.56 -15.82
CA VAL A 401 -18.79 -1.08 -14.52
C VAL A 401 -20.15 -1.71 -14.18
N ASN A 402 -21.03 -1.86 -15.18
CA ASN A 402 -22.34 -2.47 -14.99
C ASN A 402 -22.24 -3.93 -14.54
N TYR A 403 -21.23 -4.66 -15.03
CA TYR A 403 -21.02 -6.06 -14.67
C TYR A 403 -20.55 -6.23 -13.22
N VAL A 404 -19.83 -5.25 -12.66
CA VAL A 404 -19.42 -5.25 -11.25
C VAL A 404 -20.60 -4.92 -10.34
N LEU A 405 -21.29 -3.82 -10.63
CA LEU A 405 -22.34 -3.25 -9.76
C LEU A 405 -23.75 -3.80 -10.03
N SER A 406 -23.90 -4.68 -11.02
CA SER A 406 -25.18 -5.26 -11.46
C SER A 406 -26.29 -4.24 -11.73
N ILE A 407 -25.92 -3.06 -12.24
CA ILE A 407 -26.86 -1.98 -12.53
C ILE A 407 -27.74 -2.40 -13.72
N SER A 408 -29.04 -2.60 -13.48
CA SER A 408 -30.00 -2.77 -14.57
C SER A 408 -29.98 -1.51 -15.44
N ALA A 409 -29.85 -1.66 -16.76
CA ALA A 409 -29.90 -0.55 -17.73
C ALA A 409 -31.32 0.06 -17.85
N THR A 410 -31.97 0.41 -16.75
CA THR A 410 -33.35 0.95 -16.75
C THR A 410 -33.43 2.47 -16.78
N ARG A 411 -32.33 3.23 -16.88
CA ARG A 411 -32.42 4.69 -17.08
C ARG A 411 -31.43 5.23 -18.12
N ARG A 412 -31.96 5.35 -19.35
CA ARG A 412 -31.56 6.23 -20.46
C ARG A 412 -30.14 6.07 -21.01
N CYS A 413 -29.98 5.14 -21.95
CA CYS A 413 -29.09 5.37 -23.09
C CYS A 413 -29.94 5.79 -24.29
N LYS A 414 -30.04 7.10 -24.57
CA LYS A 414 -30.44 7.61 -25.88
C LYS A 414 -29.18 7.63 -26.77
N ILE A 415 -28.60 6.46 -27.01
CA ILE A 415 -27.64 6.29 -28.11
C ILE A 415 -28.24 5.18 -28.98
N THR A 416 -28.88 5.61 -30.05
CA THR A 416 -29.27 4.73 -31.17
C THR A 416 -27.99 4.16 -31.78
N LEU A 417 -27.57 2.98 -31.35
CA LEU A 417 -26.70 2.11 -32.14
C LEU A 417 -27.60 1.30 -33.09
N PRO A 418 -27.35 1.31 -34.42
CA PRO A 418 -28.05 0.44 -35.34
C PRO A 418 -27.48 -0.97 -35.18
N PHE A 419 -28.35 -1.97 -35.00
CA PHE A 419 -28.06 -3.39 -34.81
C PHE A 419 -27.56 -3.85 -33.43
N ARG A 420 -28.50 -4.10 -32.49
CA ARG A 420 -28.79 -5.42 -31.91
C ARG A 420 -29.91 -5.29 -30.85
N GLY A 421 -30.69 -6.35 -30.69
CA GLY A 421 -32.05 -6.35 -30.13
C GLY A 421 -32.18 -5.92 -28.66
N LYS A 422 -33.42 -5.60 -28.28
CA LYS A 422 -33.85 -5.30 -26.91
C LYS A 422 -33.50 -6.48 -25.98
N ILE A 423 -32.64 -6.26 -24.99
CA ILE A 423 -32.34 -7.22 -23.92
C ILE A 423 -33.19 -6.85 -22.71
N ASN A 424 -34.00 -7.80 -22.23
CA ASN A 424 -34.67 -7.75 -20.92
C ASN A 424 -33.64 -8.22 -19.88
N LEU A 425 -33.06 -7.32 -19.08
CA LEU A 425 -32.09 -7.66 -18.03
C LEU A 425 -32.82 -7.76 -16.68
N ALA A 426 -32.93 -8.98 -16.15
CA ALA A 426 -33.21 -9.17 -14.72
C ALA A 426 -31.99 -8.69 -13.90
N ALA A 427 -32.22 -8.08 -12.74
CA ALA A 427 -31.16 -7.47 -11.93
C ALA A 427 -30.29 -8.53 -11.23
N PHE A 428 -28.97 -8.54 -11.47
CA PHE A 428 -28.04 -9.41 -10.74
C PHE A 428 -27.75 -8.88 -9.33
N PRO A 429 -27.20 -9.71 -8.42
CA PRO A 429 -26.66 -9.25 -7.15
C PRO A 429 -25.35 -8.47 -7.35
N ASP A 430 -25.24 -7.33 -6.67
CA ASP A 430 -24.04 -6.48 -6.65
C ASP A 430 -22.86 -7.26 -6.07
N LEU A 431 -21.77 -7.41 -6.83
CA LEU A 431 -20.61 -8.18 -6.40
C LEU A 431 -19.97 -7.60 -5.13
N LEU A 432 -20.08 -6.28 -4.95
CA LEU A 432 -19.52 -5.52 -3.82
C LEU A 432 -20.35 -5.64 -2.55
N ASN A 433 -21.68 -5.53 -2.66
CA ASN A 433 -22.58 -5.45 -1.49
C ASN A 433 -23.35 -6.75 -1.19
N ASN A 434 -23.29 -7.78 -2.04
CA ASN A 434 -23.95 -9.06 -1.79
C ASN A 434 -23.28 -9.82 -0.63
N GLU A 435 -24.02 -10.08 0.45
CA GLU A 435 -23.52 -10.78 1.64
C GLU A 435 -22.98 -12.19 1.36
N GLN A 436 -23.45 -12.85 0.30
CA GLN A 436 -23.02 -14.20 -0.08
C GLN A 436 -21.68 -14.22 -0.84
N THR A 437 -21.14 -13.07 -1.27
CA THR A 437 -19.83 -13.00 -1.92
C THR A 437 -18.71 -13.00 -0.89
N GLY A 438 -17.70 -13.82 -1.09
CA GLY A 438 -16.52 -13.85 -0.23
C GLY A 438 -15.68 -12.58 -0.38
N TRP A 439 -14.81 -12.35 0.60
CA TRP A 439 -13.97 -11.14 0.64
C TRP A 439 -12.94 -11.10 -0.49
N THR A 440 -12.47 -12.25 -0.96
CA THR A 440 -11.56 -12.39 -2.10
C THR A 440 -12.18 -11.90 -3.41
N GLU A 441 -13.45 -12.25 -3.65
CA GLU A 441 -14.18 -11.81 -4.83
C GLU A 441 -14.44 -10.29 -4.77
N ARG A 442 -14.83 -9.78 -3.59
CA ARG A 442 -15.04 -8.34 -3.37
C ARG A 442 -13.76 -7.53 -3.57
N GLN A 443 -12.63 -7.99 -3.01
CA GLN A 443 -11.34 -7.33 -3.19
C GLN A 443 -10.97 -7.23 -4.67
N THR A 444 -11.18 -8.32 -5.41
CA THR A 444 -10.93 -8.40 -6.85
C THR A 444 -11.82 -7.43 -7.63
N ALA A 445 -13.10 -7.33 -7.27
CA ALA A 445 -14.05 -6.40 -7.86
C ALA A 445 -13.67 -4.93 -7.62
N VAL A 446 -13.28 -4.58 -6.40
CA VAL A 446 -12.81 -3.22 -6.05
C VAL A 446 -11.53 -2.88 -6.79
N PHE A 447 -10.58 -3.82 -6.85
CA PHE A 447 -9.36 -3.66 -7.64
C PHE A 447 -9.69 -3.39 -9.10
N ALA A 448 -10.64 -4.13 -9.68
CA ALA A 448 -11.06 -3.91 -11.06
C ALA A 448 -11.64 -2.51 -11.28
N LEU A 449 -12.52 -2.04 -10.40
CA LEU A 449 -13.07 -0.68 -10.48
C LEU A 449 -11.98 0.39 -10.42
N LYS A 450 -11.01 0.24 -9.51
CA LYS A 450 -9.87 1.17 -9.42
C LYS A 450 -9.13 1.26 -10.76
N GLU A 451 -8.80 0.13 -11.38
CA GLU A 451 -8.10 0.13 -12.67
C GLU A 451 -8.98 0.72 -13.79
N PHE A 452 -10.29 0.42 -13.81
CA PHE A 452 -11.22 0.99 -14.79
C PHE A 452 -11.28 2.51 -14.73
N PHE A 453 -11.30 3.08 -13.51
CA PHE A 453 -11.34 4.53 -13.30
C PHE A 453 -10.01 5.20 -13.61
N SER A 454 -8.90 4.54 -13.27
CA SER A 454 -7.55 5.07 -13.51
C SER A 454 -7.21 5.12 -15.00
N CYS A 455 -7.78 4.23 -15.81
CA CYS A 455 -7.46 4.10 -17.22
C CYS A 455 -8.40 4.86 -18.17
N ASP A 456 -9.65 5.15 -17.77
CA ASP A 456 -10.64 5.71 -18.69
C ASP A 456 -11.70 6.60 -18.00
N TYR A 457 -11.93 7.78 -18.58
CA TYR A 457 -12.88 8.78 -18.08
C TYR A 457 -14.36 8.37 -18.26
N GLN A 458 -14.70 7.65 -19.34
CA GLN A 458 -16.07 7.22 -19.61
C GLN A 458 -16.53 6.18 -18.58
N ASN A 459 -15.63 5.30 -18.12
CA ASN A 459 -15.92 4.37 -17.02
C ASN A 459 -16.28 5.12 -15.72
N CYS A 460 -15.58 6.21 -15.39
CA CYS A 460 -15.92 7.04 -14.24
C CYS A 460 -17.30 7.70 -14.39
N MET A 461 -17.63 8.21 -15.58
CA MET A 461 -18.96 8.78 -15.85
C MET A 461 -20.06 7.73 -15.73
N ASN A 462 -19.89 6.56 -16.36
CA ASN A 462 -20.86 5.46 -16.29
C ASN A 462 -21.13 5.04 -14.84
N PHE A 463 -20.10 5.06 -14.00
CA PHE A 463 -20.20 4.77 -12.58
C PHE A 463 -21.03 5.81 -11.81
N ILE A 464 -20.77 7.11 -12.03
CA ILE A 464 -21.48 8.20 -11.36
C ILE A 464 -22.93 8.29 -11.82
N ASP A 465 -23.18 8.20 -13.13
CA ASP A 465 -24.53 8.23 -13.73
C ASP A 465 -25.42 7.09 -13.20
N SER A 466 -24.80 6.00 -12.75
CA SER A 466 -25.48 4.84 -12.20
C SER A 466 -25.64 4.85 -10.68
N ASP A 467 -25.43 6.00 -10.02
CA ASP A 467 -25.43 6.10 -8.56
C ASP A 467 -24.38 5.18 -7.89
N GLY A 468 -23.30 4.83 -8.60
CA GLY A 468 -22.23 3.94 -8.14
C GLY A 468 -21.56 4.44 -6.86
N GLN A 469 -21.43 5.75 -6.70
CA GLN A 469 -20.87 6.41 -5.51
C GLN A 469 -21.59 5.97 -4.22
N LYS A 470 -22.90 5.72 -4.26
CA LYS A 470 -23.66 5.20 -3.10
C LYS A 470 -23.20 3.80 -2.68
N HIS A 471 -22.78 2.97 -3.63
CA HIS A 471 -22.30 1.61 -3.39
C HIS A 471 -20.92 1.61 -2.73
N LEU A 472 -20.01 2.51 -3.14
CA LEU A 472 -18.72 2.70 -2.47
C LEU A 472 -18.90 3.30 -1.07
N MET A 473 -19.79 4.28 -0.92
CA MET A 473 -20.11 4.90 0.36
C MET A 473 -20.64 3.91 1.39
N ARG A 474 -21.48 2.95 0.98
CA ARG A 474 -21.95 1.88 1.88
C ARG A 474 -20.81 1.02 2.44
N LEU A 475 -19.74 0.81 1.69
CA LEU A 475 -18.60 0.01 2.13
C LEU A 475 -17.60 0.83 2.95
N VAL A 476 -17.35 2.08 2.56
CA VAL A 476 -16.46 2.99 3.29
C VAL A 476 -17.04 3.36 4.66
N ASN A 477 -18.37 3.49 4.76
CA ASN A 477 -19.05 3.83 6.02
C ASN A 477 -19.28 2.63 6.95
N ARG A 478 -18.87 1.41 6.58
CA ARG A 478 -18.93 0.25 7.50
C ARG A 478 -17.80 0.36 8.54
N PRO A 479 -18.04 -0.10 9.79
CA PRO A 479 -17.00 -0.06 10.82
C PRO A 479 -15.76 -0.84 10.38
N GLU A 480 -14.55 -0.35 10.73
CA GLU A 480 -13.24 -0.93 10.36
C GLU A 480 -13.11 -2.41 10.76
N THR A 481 -13.85 -2.86 11.78
CA THR A 481 -13.87 -4.26 12.22
C THR A 481 -14.63 -5.21 11.30
N ALA A 482 -15.42 -4.68 10.35
CA ALA A 482 -16.27 -5.46 9.46
C ALA A 482 -15.71 -5.63 8.04
N VAL A 483 -14.69 -4.85 7.64
CA VAL A 483 -14.11 -4.88 6.28
C VAL A 483 -12.59 -5.01 6.39
N PRO A 484 -11.95 -5.99 5.73
CA PRO A 484 -10.49 -6.09 5.65
C PRO A 484 -9.85 -4.78 5.16
N TRP A 485 -8.78 -4.33 5.81
CA TRP A 485 -8.16 -3.03 5.53
C TRP A 485 -7.60 -2.95 4.11
N GLU A 486 -7.20 -4.07 3.50
CA GLU A 486 -6.71 -4.15 2.11
C GLU A 486 -7.79 -3.74 1.11
N ILE A 487 -9.04 -4.08 1.42
CA ILE A 487 -10.21 -3.72 0.60
C ILE A 487 -10.52 -2.24 0.80
N GLN A 488 -10.46 -1.74 2.04
CA GLN A 488 -10.64 -0.32 2.32
C GLN A 488 -9.60 0.55 1.59
N VAL A 489 -8.33 0.14 1.58
CA VAL A 489 -7.27 0.81 0.80
C VAL A 489 -7.64 0.85 -0.69
N SER A 490 -8.07 -0.28 -1.25
CA SER A 490 -8.43 -0.38 -2.67
C SER A 490 -9.67 0.46 -3.01
N LEU A 491 -10.65 0.53 -2.11
CA LEU A 491 -11.85 1.38 -2.23
C LEU A 491 -11.46 2.86 -2.27
N VAL A 492 -10.63 3.30 -1.32
CA VAL A 492 -10.14 4.68 -1.24
C VAL A 492 -9.31 5.03 -2.48
N GLN A 493 -8.51 4.10 -3.00
CA GLN A 493 -7.78 4.30 -4.26
C GLN A 493 -8.71 4.43 -5.48
N ALA A 494 -9.83 3.70 -5.52
CA ALA A 494 -10.83 3.86 -6.57
C ALA A 494 -11.49 5.25 -6.50
N ILE A 495 -11.81 5.74 -5.30
CA ILE A 495 -12.33 7.11 -5.09
C ILE A 495 -11.31 8.14 -5.55
N SER A 496 -10.04 7.95 -5.20
CA SER A 496 -8.93 8.80 -5.65
C SER A 496 -8.83 8.86 -7.18
N ALA A 497 -8.98 7.72 -7.87
CA ALA A 497 -8.93 7.67 -9.33
C ALA A 497 -10.07 8.46 -10.00
N ILE A 498 -11.27 8.45 -9.42
CA ILE A 498 -12.38 9.31 -9.89
C ILE A 498 -12.06 10.78 -9.61
N ALA A 499 -11.56 11.09 -8.41
CA ALA A 499 -11.24 12.45 -7.98
C ALA A 499 -10.04 13.07 -8.72
N ASP A 500 -9.21 12.27 -9.40
CA ASP A 500 -8.17 12.76 -10.31
C ASP A 500 -8.76 13.50 -11.52
N TYR A 501 -10.04 13.31 -11.83
CA TYR A 501 -10.78 14.09 -12.83
C TYR A 501 -11.52 15.26 -12.16
N PRO A 502 -11.10 16.53 -12.38
CA PRO A 502 -11.66 17.67 -11.67
C PRO A 502 -13.17 17.89 -11.88
N SER A 503 -13.72 17.48 -13.03
CA SER A 503 -15.15 17.57 -13.32
C SER A 503 -15.99 16.63 -12.47
N LEU A 504 -15.50 15.41 -12.20
CA LEU A 504 -16.20 14.37 -11.45
C LEU A 504 -15.94 14.45 -9.94
N ALA A 505 -14.84 15.09 -9.54
CA ALA A 505 -14.55 15.31 -8.13
C ALA A 505 -15.68 16.03 -7.39
N TYR A 506 -16.43 16.92 -8.06
CA TYR A 506 -17.58 17.61 -7.48
C TYR A 506 -18.71 16.67 -7.06
N ASP A 507 -18.95 15.58 -7.81
CA ASP A 507 -20.00 14.60 -7.53
C ASP A 507 -19.68 13.70 -6.33
N LEU A 508 -18.42 13.69 -5.88
CA LEU A 508 -17.96 12.95 -4.71
C LEU A 508 -17.90 13.80 -3.43
N ILE A 509 -18.14 15.11 -3.51
CA ILE A 509 -18.06 15.99 -2.34
C ILE A 509 -19.27 15.74 -1.44
N ASP A 510 -19.03 14.99 -0.37
CA ASP A 510 -20.04 14.63 0.61
C ASP A 510 -19.45 14.62 2.03
N LEU A 511 -20.24 15.07 3.01
CA LEU A 511 -19.77 15.17 4.40
C LEU A 511 -19.53 13.80 5.03
N ASP A 512 -20.33 12.79 4.69
CA ASP A 512 -20.18 11.44 5.22
C ASP A 512 -18.90 10.81 4.67
N LEU A 513 -18.60 11.02 3.37
CA LEU A 513 -17.35 10.55 2.76
C LEU A 513 -16.14 11.12 3.48
N PHE A 514 -16.10 12.44 3.65
CA PHE A 514 -14.97 13.09 4.31
C PHE A 514 -14.87 12.70 5.78
N SER A 515 -16.00 12.52 6.46
CA SER A 515 -16.02 12.05 7.86
C SER A 515 -15.44 10.64 7.97
N ALA A 516 -15.80 9.73 7.07
CA ALA A 516 -15.28 8.36 7.02
C ALA A 516 -13.78 8.31 6.64
N LEU A 517 -13.34 9.09 5.65
CA LEU A 517 -11.90 9.18 5.33
C LEU A 517 -11.11 9.74 6.53
N CYS A 518 -11.69 10.67 7.28
CA CYS A 518 -11.07 11.25 8.46
C CYS A 518 -11.14 10.35 9.71
N SER A 519 -11.96 9.29 9.75
CA SER A 519 -12.01 8.39 10.92
C SER A 519 -10.77 7.51 11.01
N ALA A 520 -10.18 7.15 9.86
CA ALA A 520 -8.99 6.31 9.74
C ALA A 520 -7.75 6.87 10.47
N PHE A 521 -7.73 8.16 10.81
CA PHE A 521 -6.62 8.78 11.54
C PHE A 521 -7.07 9.55 12.79
N GLU A 522 -8.17 9.11 13.40
CA GLU A 522 -8.49 9.51 14.76
C GLU A 522 -7.44 8.99 15.77
N PRO A 523 -7.26 9.67 16.93
CA PRO A 523 -6.24 9.31 17.91
C PRO A 523 -6.26 7.84 18.33
N ASP A 524 -7.46 7.26 18.43
CA ASP A 524 -7.67 5.88 18.88
C ASP A 524 -7.91 4.90 17.72
N SER A 525 -7.69 5.32 16.46
CA SER A 525 -7.98 4.48 15.30
C SER A 525 -6.96 3.34 15.14
N PRO A 526 -7.42 2.07 15.06
CA PRO A 526 -6.58 0.91 14.82
C PRO A 526 -6.11 0.77 13.37
N ALA A 527 -6.50 1.69 12.48
CA ALA A 527 -6.19 1.61 11.05
C ALA A 527 -4.66 1.52 10.78
N PRO A 528 -4.25 0.64 9.85
CA PRO A 528 -2.85 0.49 9.46
C PRO A 528 -2.32 1.73 8.72
N ALA A 529 -0.99 1.86 8.67
CA ALA A 529 -0.33 3.00 8.04
C ALA A 529 -0.73 3.21 6.57
N ASP A 530 -0.88 2.12 5.81
CA ASP A 530 -1.24 2.17 4.39
C ASP A 530 -2.64 2.74 4.16
N LEU A 531 -3.60 2.40 5.02
CA LEU A 531 -4.96 2.95 4.97
C LEU A 531 -4.96 4.44 5.33
N LYS A 532 -4.23 4.83 6.38
CA LYS A 532 -4.07 6.25 6.75
C LYS A 532 -3.51 7.07 5.60
N ILE A 533 -2.47 6.57 4.93
CA ILE A 533 -1.85 7.24 3.77
C ILE A 533 -2.84 7.33 2.61
N ALA A 534 -3.55 6.24 2.27
CA ALA A 534 -4.53 6.23 1.19
C ALA A 534 -5.65 7.25 1.44
N CYS A 535 -6.21 7.31 2.66
CA CYS A 535 -7.24 8.29 3.02
C CYS A 535 -6.73 9.73 2.89
N ILE A 536 -5.53 10.01 3.37
CA ILE A 536 -4.93 11.35 3.27
C ILE A 536 -4.67 11.74 1.80
N ASP A 537 -4.18 10.80 0.98
CA ASP A 537 -3.93 11.03 -0.44
C ASP A 537 -5.23 11.27 -1.24
N ALA A 538 -6.33 10.60 -0.87
CA ALA A 538 -7.65 10.90 -1.40
C ALA A 538 -8.09 12.33 -1.06
N LEU A 539 -7.96 12.73 0.22
CA LEU A 539 -8.29 14.09 0.67
C LEU A 539 -7.48 15.18 -0.04
N CYS A 540 -6.21 14.91 -0.38
CA CYS A 540 -5.38 15.85 -1.13
C CYS A 540 -5.98 16.25 -2.48
N ARG A 541 -6.69 15.35 -3.18
CA ARG A 541 -7.30 15.61 -4.50
C ARG A 541 -8.43 16.65 -4.44
N PHE A 542 -9.10 16.75 -3.30
CA PHE A 542 -10.16 17.72 -3.05
C PHE A 542 -9.66 19.08 -2.54
N SER A 543 -8.36 19.21 -2.23
CA SER A 543 -7.79 20.40 -1.58
C SER A 543 -7.92 21.69 -2.41
N SER A 544 -7.99 21.59 -3.74
CA SER A 544 -8.15 22.74 -4.65
C SER A 544 -9.59 23.29 -4.68
N ILE A 545 -10.59 22.51 -4.24
CA ILE A 545 -12.01 22.82 -4.36
C ILE A 545 -12.54 23.57 -3.12
N SER A 546 -13.10 24.76 -3.30
CA SER A 546 -13.57 25.63 -2.20
C SER A 546 -14.72 25.05 -1.37
N SER A 547 -15.67 24.31 -1.98
CA SER A 547 -16.75 23.62 -1.24
C SER A 547 -16.21 22.47 -0.40
N ALA A 548 -15.26 21.69 -0.93
CA ALA A 548 -14.65 20.58 -0.20
C ALA A 548 -13.87 21.06 1.03
N ARG A 549 -13.06 22.14 0.89
CA ARG A 549 -12.31 22.72 2.03
C ARG A 549 -13.23 23.09 3.21
N ARG A 550 -14.41 23.65 2.94
CA ARG A 550 -15.39 23.98 4.00
C ARG A 550 -15.91 22.73 4.71
N LEU A 551 -16.29 21.69 3.98
CA LEU A 551 -16.74 20.42 4.59
C LEU A 551 -15.64 19.72 5.39
N LEU A 552 -14.39 19.79 4.94
CA LEU A 552 -13.25 19.24 5.71
C LEU A 552 -13.05 19.96 7.05
N ILE A 553 -13.33 21.26 7.13
CA ILE A 553 -13.34 22.00 8.39
C ILE A 553 -14.47 21.49 9.30
N HIS A 554 -15.69 21.31 8.75
CA HIS A 554 -16.82 20.74 9.50
C HIS A 554 -16.55 19.31 10.00
N ALA A 555 -15.80 18.50 9.23
CA ALA A 555 -15.32 17.18 9.64
C ALA A 555 -14.21 17.20 10.71
N LYS A 556 -13.89 18.38 11.27
CA LYS A 556 -12.87 18.60 12.33
C LYS A 556 -11.45 18.19 11.90
N LEU A 557 -11.15 18.24 10.60
CA LEU A 557 -9.86 17.85 10.03
C LEU A 557 -8.65 18.57 10.68
N PRO A 558 -8.66 19.89 10.97
CA PRO A 558 -7.50 20.58 11.55
C PRO A 558 -7.02 19.96 12.88
N ARG A 559 -7.96 19.54 13.75
CA ARG A 559 -7.64 18.90 15.03
C ARG A 559 -7.05 17.51 14.81
N LYS A 560 -7.64 16.73 13.89
CA LYS A 560 -7.19 15.37 13.56
C LYS A 560 -5.78 15.38 12.94
N LEU A 561 -5.51 16.27 11.99
CA LEU A 561 -4.17 16.44 11.41
C LEU A 561 -3.14 16.93 12.43
N CYS A 562 -3.54 17.81 13.35
CA CYS A 562 -2.65 18.23 14.42
C CYS A 562 -2.20 17.03 15.27
N HIS A 563 -3.10 16.13 15.62
CA HIS A 563 -2.75 14.92 16.35
C HIS A 563 -1.86 13.99 15.50
N LEU A 564 -2.27 13.66 14.27
CA LEU A 564 -1.55 12.73 13.39
C LEU A 564 -0.10 13.17 13.12
N VAL A 565 0.14 14.46 12.89
CA VAL A 565 1.49 14.97 12.57
C VAL A 565 2.40 15.01 13.80
N THR A 566 1.81 15.17 14.99
CA THR A 566 2.56 15.42 16.23
C THR A 566 2.78 14.19 17.09
N CYS A 567 1.94 13.16 16.92
CA CYS A 567 2.09 11.88 17.60
C CYS A 567 3.40 11.17 17.15
N PRO A 568 4.33 10.87 18.07
CA PRO A 568 5.58 10.20 17.73
C PRO A 568 5.41 8.73 17.33
N ASP A 569 4.29 8.11 17.72
CA ASP A 569 4.00 6.69 17.47
C ASP A 569 3.63 6.42 16.01
N HIS A 570 3.26 7.46 15.25
CA HIS A 570 2.97 7.31 13.83
C HIS A 570 4.25 7.21 12.98
N PRO A 571 4.32 6.26 12.02
CA PRO A 571 5.43 6.16 11.08
C PRO A 571 5.67 7.44 10.30
N ILE A 572 6.93 7.69 9.94
CA ILE A 572 7.35 8.88 9.16
C ILE A 572 6.51 9.07 7.88
N PRO A 573 6.22 8.03 7.07
CA PRO A 573 5.41 8.18 5.86
C PRO A 573 3.98 8.71 6.11
N VAL A 574 3.35 8.30 7.21
CA VAL A 574 2.00 8.77 7.59
C VAL A 574 2.05 10.26 7.96
N ARG A 575 3.06 10.65 8.74
CA ARG A 575 3.26 12.05 9.17
C ARG A 575 3.59 12.96 7.98
N GLU A 576 4.41 12.49 7.05
CA GLU A 576 4.70 13.18 5.78
C GLU A 576 3.42 13.39 4.97
N ALA A 577 2.59 12.35 4.80
CA ALA A 577 1.32 12.46 4.10
C ALA A 577 0.42 13.52 4.73
N GLY A 578 0.31 13.52 6.07
CA GLY A 578 -0.45 14.52 6.82
C GLY A 578 0.07 15.95 6.63
N ILE A 579 1.39 16.13 6.67
CA ILE A 579 2.03 17.46 6.45
C ILE A 579 1.77 17.96 5.04
N ARG A 580 1.83 17.08 4.03
CA ARG A 580 1.49 17.44 2.64
C ARG A 580 0.04 17.91 2.52
N LEU A 581 -0.91 17.24 3.16
CA LEU A 581 -2.31 17.67 3.16
C LEU A 581 -2.49 19.03 3.86
N VAL A 582 -1.82 19.26 5.00
CA VAL A 582 -1.81 20.56 5.66
C VAL A 582 -1.28 21.64 4.72
N LEU A 583 -0.15 21.39 4.05
CA LEU A 583 0.46 22.35 3.13
C LEU A 583 -0.48 22.74 1.99
N LEU A 584 -1.20 21.77 1.40
CA LEU A 584 -2.18 22.02 0.34
C LEU A 584 -3.37 22.83 0.84
N LEU A 585 -3.89 22.52 2.03
CA LEU A 585 -5.05 23.20 2.60
C LEU A 585 -4.72 24.58 3.18
N CYS A 586 -3.47 24.83 3.58
CA CYS A 586 -3.01 26.15 4.03
C CYS A 586 -3.04 27.24 2.95
N ALA A 587 -3.33 26.90 1.69
CA ALA A 587 -3.69 27.89 0.67
C ALA A 587 -4.94 28.71 1.07
N GLU A 588 -5.81 28.15 1.91
CA GLU A 588 -6.97 28.82 2.47
C GLU A 588 -6.64 29.40 3.86
N PRO A 589 -6.75 30.74 4.07
CA PRO A 589 -6.29 31.37 5.31
C PRO A 589 -7.00 30.90 6.58
N LEU A 590 -8.31 30.60 6.53
CA LEU A 590 -9.07 30.16 7.70
C LEU A 590 -8.57 28.80 8.20
N PHE A 591 -8.34 27.84 7.30
CA PHE A 591 -7.81 26.52 7.64
C PHE A 591 -6.45 26.61 8.33
N ALA A 592 -5.54 27.42 7.79
CA ALA A 592 -4.22 27.62 8.38
C ALA A 592 -4.30 28.27 9.78
N GLN A 593 -5.19 29.26 9.96
CA GLN A 593 -5.46 29.86 11.28
C GLN A 593 -6.00 28.83 12.28
N LEU A 594 -6.95 27.98 11.86
CA LEU A 594 -7.47 26.90 12.70
C LEU A 594 -6.35 25.92 13.10
N CYS A 595 -5.46 25.52 12.17
CA CYS A 595 -4.31 24.70 12.49
C CYS A 595 -3.37 25.34 13.53
N VAL A 596 -3.12 26.65 13.42
CA VAL A 596 -2.32 27.41 14.41
C VAL A 596 -3.04 27.43 15.78
N GLN A 597 -4.35 27.70 15.81
CA GLN A 597 -5.16 27.69 17.04
C GLN A 597 -5.18 26.32 17.74
N GLN A 598 -5.19 25.23 16.97
CA GLN A 598 -5.07 23.86 17.51
C GLN A 598 -3.65 23.54 18.04
N GLY A 599 -2.67 24.43 17.83
CA GLY A 599 -1.32 24.30 18.36
C GLY A 599 -0.32 23.57 17.46
N LEU A 600 -0.68 23.29 16.20
CA LEU A 600 0.18 22.55 15.26
C LEU A 600 1.52 23.24 15.06
N LEU A 601 1.53 24.54 14.77
CA LEU A 601 2.74 25.32 14.54
C LEU A 601 3.70 25.25 15.74
N VAL A 602 3.19 25.43 16.96
CA VAL A 602 4.00 25.35 18.18
C VAL A 602 4.61 23.95 18.33
N CYS A 603 3.86 22.90 18.02
CA CYS A 603 4.34 21.53 18.12
C CYS A 603 5.43 21.22 17.08
N LEU A 604 5.26 21.66 15.83
CA LEU A 604 6.29 21.56 14.79
C LEU A 604 7.57 22.32 15.16
N LEU A 605 7.45 23.47 15.83
CA LEU A 605 8.63 24.22 16.27
C LEU A 605 9.37 23.53 17.44
N LYS A 606 8.66 22.82 18.32
CA LYS A 606 9.27 22.02 19.40
C LYS A 606 10.00 20.80 18.86
N ASN A 607 9.44 20.12 17.86
CA ASN A 607 9.94 18.86 17.34
C ASN A 607 10.97 19.00 16.20
N ARG A 608 11.76 20.09 16.18
CA ARG A 608 12.82 20.36 15.17
C ARG A 608 14.02 19.39 15.19
N GLY A 609 13.92 18.26 15.89
CA GLY A 609 14.94 17.20 15.97
C GLY A 609 14.89 16.23 14.78
N ALA A 610 14.81 14.93 15.07
CA ALA A 610 14.86 13.86 14.06
C ALA A 610 13.74 13.95 13.00
N ALA A 611 12.52 14.33 13.39
CA ALA A 611 11.38 14.43 12.47
C ALA A 611 11.61 15.49 11.37
N SER A 612 12.15 16.66 11.74
CA SER A 612 12.45 17.75 10.79
C SER A 612 13.55 17.40 9.78
N ARG A 613 14.40 16.40 10.05
CA ARG A 613 15.45 15.95 9.12
C ARG A 613 14.96 14.89 8.15
N ASN A 614 13.96 14.10 8.56
CA ASN A 614 13.47 12.94 7.80
C ASN A 614 12.21 13.24 6.99
N ILE A 615 11.51 14.36 7.26
CA ILE A 615 10.28 14.79 6.58
C ILE A 615 10.62 15.98 5.67
N PRO A 616 10.69 15.80 4.33
CA PRO A 616 11.10 16.86 3.41
C PRO A 616 10.18 18.09 3.41
N THR A 617 8.87 17.89 3.60
CA THR A 617 7.88 18.98 3.55
C THR A 617 7.73 19.75 4.87
N TRP A 618 8.47 19.37 5.92
CA TRP A 618 8.38 19.97 7.25
C TRP A 618 8.59 21.49 7.24
N ALA A 619 9.68 21.96 6.61
CA ALA A 619 10.01 23.38 6.57
C ALA A 619 8.99 24.18 5.78
N ALA A 620 8.51 23.64 4.65
CA ALA A 620 7.49 24.29 3.82
C ALA A 620 6.16 24.44 4.57
N CYS A 621 5.75 23.43 5.34
CA CYS A 621 4.54 23.48 6.16
C CYS A 621 4.66 24.53 7.28
N VAL A 622 5.81 24.62 7.94
CA VAL A 622 6.06 25.67 8.95
C VAL A 622 5.95 27.07 8.33
N GLU A 623 6.54 27.30 7.15
CA GLU A 623 6.44 28.58 6.46
C GLU A 623 5.00 28.90 5.98
N ALA A 624 4.25 27.89 5.53
CA ALA A 624 2.85 28.06 5.16
C ALA A 624 1.99 28.48 6.35
N LEU A 625 2.18 27.84 7.51
CA LEU A 625 1.49 28.20 8.76
C LEU A 625 1.90 29.60 9.25
N PHE A 626 3.19 29.96 9.14
CA PHE A 626 3.65 31.30 9.47
C PHE A 626 3.05 32.38 8.55
N SER A 627 2.81 32.06 7.29
CA SER A 627 2.21 33.00 6.34
C SER A 627 0.74 33.30 6.66
N ALA A 628 0.05 32.40 7.38
CA ALA A 628 -1.31 32.61 7.85
C ALA A 628 -1.40 33.45 9.14
N ASP A 629 -0.34 33.46 9.95
CA ASP A 629 -0.26 34.21 11.21
C ASP A 629 1.08 34.97 11.30
N LEU A 630 1.11 36.15 10.64
CA LEU A 630 2.29 37.02 10.60
C LEU A 630 2.74 37.53 11.98
N PRO A 631 1.85 37.85 12.95
CA PRO A 631 2.27 38.14 14.33
C PRO A 631 3.13 37.03 14.95
N VAL A 632 2.69 35.77 14.81
CA VAL A 632 3.45 34.61 15.28
C VAL A 632 4.76 34.47 14.52
N LYS A 633 4.74 34.61 13.17
CA LYS A 633 5.94 34.58 12.33
C LYS A 633 6.97 35.59 12.84
N PHE A 634 6.59 36.86 12.95
CA PHE A 634 7.50 37.92 13.37
C PHE A 634 8.05 37.70 14.78
N ALA A 635 7.25 37.16 15.70
CA ALA A 635 7.72 36.88 17.05
C ALA A 635 8.76 35.74 17.12
N TYR A 636 8.61 34.70 16.30
CA TYR A 636 9.50 33.54 16.30
C TYR A 636 10.73 33.72 15.41
N THR A 637 10.59 34.37 14.25
CA THR A 637 11.67 34.55 13.28
C THR A 637 12.37 35.90 13.43
N GLY A 638 11.72 36.88 14.07
CA GLY A 638 12.17 38.26 14.05
C GLY A 638 12.10 38.91 12.66
N ARG A 639 11.48 38.26 11.66
CA ARG A 639 11.52 38.73 10.26
C ARG A 639 10.18 38.52 9.57
N LEU A 640 9.67 39.58 8.96
CA LEU A 640 8.65 39.52 7.91
C LEU A 640 9.34 39.81 6.57
N ALA A 641 9.13 38.95 5.58
CA ALA A 641 9.68 39.07 4.24
C ALA A 641 8.95 40.13 3.40
N LEU A 642 9.47 40.42 2.21
CA LEU A 642 8.89 41.40 1.28
C LEU A 642 7.44 41.10 0.90
N HIS A 643 7.06 39.81 0.87
CA HIS A 643 5.74 39.33 0.49
C HIS A 643 4.79 39.11 1.67
N ASP A 644 5.27 39.25 2.90
CA ASP A 644 4.43 39.16 4.10
C ASP A 644 3.65 40.46 4.27
N VAL A 645 2.41 40.51 3.79
CA VAL A 645 1.55 41.71 3.84
C VAL A 645 0.72 41.70 5.11
N THR A 646 0.94 42.68 5.99
CA THR A 646 0.19 42.85 7.24
C THR A 646 -1.28 43.19 6.98
N ARG A 647 -2.18 42.51 7.71
CA ARG A 647 -3.63 42.75 7.68
C ARG A 647 -4.07 43.59 8.88
N ASP A 648 -5.31 44.03 8.86
CA ASP A 648 -5.92 44.64 10.04
C ASP A 648 -5.93 43.67 11.21
N GLY A 649 -5.53 44.15 12.39
CA GLY A 649 -5.31 43.31 13.56
C GLY A 649 -3.91 42.72 13.67
N PHE A 650 -2.98 43.07 12.76
CA PHE A 650 -1.56 42.73 12.95
C PHE A 650 -1.03 43.37 14.25
N TYR A 651 -0.33 42.57 15.04
CA TYR A 651 0.24 43.01 16.31
C TYR A 651 1.65 42.46 16.52
N ALA A 652 2.45 43.17 17.32
CA ALA A 652 3.73 42.67 17.78
C ALA A 652 4.04 43.14 19.20
N MET A 653 4.65 42.26 19.99
CA MET A 653 5.19 42.60 21.30
C MET A 653 6.50 43.35 21.14
N ARG A 654 6.73 44.38 21.97
CA ARG A 654 7.97 45.16 21.93
C ARG A 654 9.22 44.34 22.23
N ARG A 655 9.11 43.38 23.16
CA ARG A 655 10.17 42.40 23.45
C ARG A 655 9.88 41.09 22.73
N SER A 656 10.93 40.36 22.36
CA SER A 656 10.81 38.99 21.86
C SER A 656 10.64 38.06 23.04
N SER A 657 9.40 37.70 23.37
CA SER A 657 9.12 36.63 24.34
C SER A 657 9.44 35.27 23.69
N CYS A 658 10.73 34.95 23.58
CA CYS A 658 11.19 33.63 23.15
C CYS A 658 11.79 32.90 24.37
N PRO A 659 11.31 31.70 24.75
CA PRO A 659 11.82 30.94 25.91
C PRO A 659 13.26 30.41 25.75
N ARG A 660 14.02 30.84 24.73
CA ARG A 660 15.25 30.16 24.30
C ARG A 660 16.55 30.86 24.69
N THR A 661 16.51 31.98 25.40
CA THR A 661 17.73 32.75 25.75
C THR A 661 17.97 33.00 27.23
N ASP A 662 17.05 32.66 28.15
CA ASP A 662 17.22 32.97 29.57
C ASP A 662 17.89 31.85 30.39
N LEU A 663 18.78 31.08 29.76
CA LEU A 663 19.48 29.95 30.41
C LEU A 663 20.81 30.32 31.07
N TYR A 664 21.22 31.60 31.08
CA TYR A 664 22.49 32.00 31.70
C TYR A 664 22.44 33.11 32.76
N THR A 665 21.29 33.67 33.09
CA THR A 665 21.20 34.66 34.17
C THR A 665 19.94 34.48 34.98
N ILE A 666 20.05 33.65 36.02
CA ILE A 666 19.70 33.93 37.43
C ILE A 666 19.51 32.57 38.12
N ARG A 667 20.50 32.23 38.95
CA ARG A 667 20.41 31.14 39.92
C ARG A 667 19.40 31.53 41.00
N MET A 668 18.48 30.60 41.27
CA MET A 668 17.80 30.27 42.54
C MET A 668 16.27 30.31 42.45
N ILE A 669 15.69 29.11 42.62
CA ILE A 669 14.28 28.74 42.77
C ILE A 669 13.49 28.58 41.44
N PRO A 670 13.23 27.33 40.98
CA PRO A 670 12.23 27.09 39.94
C PRO A 670 10.82 27.26 40.56
N PRO A 671 9.89 28.00 39.93
CA PRO A 671 8.50 27.95 40.36
C PRO A 671 7.92 26.55 40.11
N PRO A 672 7.01 26.06 40.97
CA PRO A 672 6.26 24.85 40.69
C PRO A 672 5.28 25.18 39.55
N ILE A 673 5.19 24.31 38.54
CA ILE A 673 4.37 24.40 37.31
C ILE A 673 5.14 24.91 36.08
N PRO A 674 5.39 24.06 35.06
CA PRO A 674 5.96 24.49 33.78
C PRO A 674 4.89 25.18 32.93
N LEU A 675 4.61 26.45 33.18
CA LEU A 675 3.76 27.29 32.32
C LEU A 675 4.58 27.83 31.13
N TYR A 676 4.87 26.96 30.16
CA TYR A 676 5.27 27.40 28.82
C TYR A 676 4.07 28.10 28.16
N ARG A 677 3.96 29.41 28.32
CA ARG A 677 2.87 30.21 27.73
C ARG A 677 2.86 30.04 26.20
N ARG A 678 1.70 29.67 25.65
CA ARG A 678 1.39 29.79 24.21
C ARG A 678 1.68 31.24 23.76
N PHE A 679 2.07 31.44 22.50
CA PHE A 679 2.08 32.79 21.94
C PHE A 679 0.64 33.34 22.05
N PRO A 680 0.43 34.47 22.75
CA PRO A 680 -0.91 34.88 23.12
C PRO A 680 -1.68 35.39 21.90
N VAL A 681 -2.89 34.87 21.70
CA VAL A 681 -3.79 35.35 20.64
C VAL A 681 -4.34 36.72 21.06
N LEU A 682 -4.59 37.61 20.10
CA LEU A 682 -4.99 39.00 20.37
C LEU A 682 -6.21 39.13 21.31
N GLU A 683 -7.19 38.22 21.23
CA GLU A 683 -8.33 38.17 22.16
C GLU A 683 -7.93 37.85 23.62
N GLU A 684 -6.91 37.03 23.83
CA GLU A 684 -6.37 36.74 25.17
C GLU A 684 -5.58 37.93 25.70
N LEU A 685 -4.89 38.67 24.83
CA LEU A 685 -4.16 39.89 25.17
C LEU A 685 -5.10 41.01 25.63
N PHE A 686 -6.28 41.14 25.01
CA PHE A 686 -7.31 42.08 25.46
C PHE A 686 -7.87 41.76 26.85
N ARG A 687 -7.72 40.52 27.34
CA ARG A 687 -8.14 40.12 28.70
C ARG A 687 -7.09 40.42 29.77
N LEU A 688 -5.86 40.78 29.39
CA LEU A 688 -4.78 41.14 30.31
C LEU A 688 -4.89 42.62 30.70
N LYS A 689 -5.20 42.92 31.97
CA LYS A 689 -5.09 44.29 32.52
C LYS A 689 -3.62 44.73 32.62
N LEU A 690 -3.40 46.05 32.70
CA LEU A 690 -2.12 46.78 32.86
C LEU A 690 -0.92 45.88 33.24
N CYS A 691 -0.09 45.55 32.24
CA CYS A 691 1.18 44.88 32.46
C CYS A 691 2.33 45.90 32.35
N PRO A 692 3.13 46.11 33.41
CA PRO A 692 4.23 47.07 33.39
C PRO A 692 5.32 46.70 32.36
N LEU A 693 5.46 45.42 32.03
CA LEU A 693 6.68 44.90 31.42
C LEU A 693 6.68 44.83 29.89
N GLU A 694 5.53 44.75 29.21
CA GLU A 694 5.52 44.57 27.74
C GLU A 694 4.35 45.30 27.05
N PRO A 695 4.58 46.41 26.33
CA PRO A 695 3.58 46.98 25.44
C PRO A 695 3.42 46.09 24.18
N ILE A 696 2.18 45.92 23.76
CA ILE A 696 1.80 45.23 22.52
C ILE A 696 1.29 46.29 21.56
N TYR A 697 1.93 46.41 20.41
CA TYR A 697 1.51 47.33 19.37
C TYR A 697 0.55 46.66 18.41
N VAL A 698 -0.54 47.34 18.08
CA VAL A 698 -1.59 46.82 17.17
C VAL A 698 -1.85 47.81 16.05
N ALA A 699 -1.94 47.31 14.82
CA ALA A 699 -2.30 48.09 13.63
C ALA A 699 -3.68 47.68 13.12
N ASN A 700 -4.61 48.64 13.08
CA ASN A 700 -5.93 48.43 12.52
C ASN A 700 -6.41 49.69 11.77
N PHE A 701 -6.66 49.56 10.48
CA PHE A 701 -7.12 50.65 9.62
C PHE A 701 -8.61 50.52 9.25
N ALA A 702 -9.32 49.46 9.68
CA ALA A 702 -10.72 49.23 9.34
C ALA A 702 -11.66 50.32 9.91
N ASP A 703 -12.67 50.75 9.14
CA ASP A 703 -13.70 51.72 9.52
C ASP A 703 -14.96 51.01 10.07
N GLY A 704 -14.87 50.34 11.22
CA GLY A 704 -15.99 49.58 11.79
C GLY A 704 -16.45 48.39 10.90
N PRO A 705 -17.38 47.53 11.38
CA PRO A 705 -17.82 46.37 10.59
C PRO A 705 -18.81 46.78 9.49
N GLU A 706 -18.56 46.38 8.25
CA GLU A 706 -19.58 46.30 7.20
C GLU A 706 -20.53 45.10 7.48
N PRO A 707 -21.83 45.20 7.16
CA PRO A 707 -22.86 44.29 7.65
C PRO A 707 -23.00 42.94 6.91
N ASP A 708 -22.03 42.50 6.11
CA ASP A 708 -22.25 41.41 5.13
C ASP A 708 -21.46 40.09 5.36
N ASP A 709 -20.82 39.89 6.51
CA ASP A 709 -20.22 38.58 6.83
C ASP A 709 -21.14 37.76 7.75
N GLU A 710 -21.91 36.85 7.15
CA GLU A 710 -22.62 35.76 7.84
C GLU A 710 -21.61 34.87 8.60
N VAL A 711 -21.54 35.00 9.93
CA VAL A 711 -20.69 34.16 10.81
C VAL A 711 -21.50 33.62 11.99
N ASP A 712 -21.33 32.31 12.22
CA ASP A 712 -21.98 31.39 13.18
C ASP A 712 -22.59 31.96 14.48
N ASP A 713 -23.87 31.64 14.68
CA ASP A 713 -24.79 32.23 15.66
C ASP A 713 -24.62 31.75 17.13
N GLU A 714 -24.05 30.56 17.38
CA GLU A 714 -24.18 29.94 18.72
C GLU A 714 -23.15 30.46 19.75
N TYR A 715 -21.91 30.73 19.32
CA TYR A 715 -20.87 31.34 20.18
C TYR A 715 -21.07 32.85 20.37
N LEU A 716 -21.66 33.53 19.37
CA LEU A 716 -22.01 34.95 19.44
C LEU A 716 -23.22 35.22 20.34
N ALA A 717 -24.21 34.31 20.40
CA ALA A 717 -25.41 34.47 21.22
C ALA A 717 -25.10 34.58 22.73
N SER A 718 -24.18 33.76 23.23
CA SER A 718 -23.72 33.80 24.63
C SER A 718 -23.00 35.12 24.98
N LYS A 719 -22.18 35.65 24.06
CA LYS A 719 -21.52 36.96 24.22
C LYS A 719 -22.52 38.13 24.14
N ARG A 720 -23.54 38.06 23.25
CA ARG A 720 -24.60 39.09 23.12
C ARG A 720 -25.41 39.22 24.41
N ALA A 721 -25.82 38.11 25.03
CA ALA A 721 -26.59 38.13 26.28
C ALA A 721 -25.84 38.77 27.47
N ALA A 722 -24.53 38.50 27.59
CA ALA A 722 -23.70 39.13 28.61
C ALA A 722 -23.49 40.64 28.37
N PHE A 723 -23.42 41.05 27.10
CA PHE A 723 -23.32 42.45 26.68
C PHE A 723 -24.58 43.25 27.05
N ASP A 724 -25.76 42.67 26.81
CA ASP A 724 -27.04 43.33 27.09
C ASP A 724 -27.29 43.50 28.59
N ALA A 725 -26.86 42.53 29.41
CA ALA A 725 -26.91 42.64 30.88
C ALA A 725 -26.01 43.76 31.42
N ALA A 726 -24.80 43.91 30.88
CA ALA A 726 -23.87 44.97 31.26
C ALA A 726 -24.35 46.37 30.81
N ARG A 727 -24.96 46.46 29.62
CA ARG A 727 -25.61 47.68 29.09
C ARG A 727 -26.74 48.15 30.02
N ALA A 728 -27.57 47.24 30.51
CA ALA A 728 -28.67 47.54 31.42
C ALA A 728 -28.20 47.98 32.81
N ALA A 729 -27.07 47.46 33.30
CA ALA A 729 -26.49 47.85 34.58
C ALA A 729 -25.96 49.30 34.55
N MET A 730 -25.25 49.69 33.49
CA MET A 730 -24.71 51.05 33.37
C MET A 730 -25.81 52.11 33.22
N ARG A 731 -26.91 51.80 32.51
CA ARG A 731 -28.07 52.70 32.42
C ARG A 731 -28.71 52.95 33.79
N ARG A 732 -28.86 51.91 34.61
CA ARG A 732 -29.38 52.04 35.99
C ARG A 732 -28.49 52.91 36.86
N GLU A 733 -27.17 52.70 36.80
CA GLU A 733 -26.21 53.48 37.59
C GLU A 733 -26.13 54.95 37.14
N SER A 734 -26.19 55.20 35.84
CA SER A 734 -26.23 56.54 35.26
C SER A 734 -27.49 57.32 35.65
N GLN A 735 -28.64 56.64 35.63
CA GLN A 735 -29.93 57.23 36.05
C GLN A 735 -29.94 57.54 37.54
N ALA A 736 -29.39 56.65 38.38
CA ALA A 736 -29.26 56.88 39.82
C ALA A 736 -28.36 58.08 40.16
N ARG A 737 -27.41 58.43 39.27
CA ARG A 737 -26.51 59.58 39.42
C ARG A 737 -27.00 60.85 38.69
N GLY A 738 -28.17 60.82 38.06
CA GLY A 738 -28.76 61.97 37.36
C GLY A 738 -28.05 62.39 36.07
N ILE A 739 -27.16 61.55 35.52
CA ILE A 739 -26.37 61.85 34.32
C ILE A 739 -27.01 61.14 33.12
N ARG A 740 -27.20 61.86 32.01
CA ARG A 740 -27.74 61.30 30.76
C ARG A 740 -26.57 60.95 29.83
N VAL A 741 -26.23 59.66 29.74
CA VAL A 741 -25.11 59.17 28.94
C VAL A 741 -25.58 58.77 27.53
N SER A 742 -24.85 59.18 26.49
CA SER A 742 -25.20 58.92 25.09
C SER A 742 -24.96 57.44 24.70
N GLU A 743 -25.67 56.95 23.67
CA GLU A 743 -25.43 55.60 23.10
C GLU A 743 -23.96 55.39 22.73
N GLY A 744 -23.31 56.40 22.13
CA GLY A 744 -21.88 56.34 21.79
C GLY A 744 -20.96 56.17 23.00
N THR A 745 -21.30 56.78 24.14
CA THR A 745 -20.51 56.66 25.37
C THR A 745 -20.76 55.33 26.09
N ILE A 746 -21.98 54.79 26.03
CA ILE A 746 -22.31 53.45 26.55
C ILE A 746 -21.58 52.39 25.73
N ASN A 747 -21.58 52.53 24.40
CA ASN A 747 -20.86 51.62 23.49
C ASN A 747 -19.34 51.71 23.72
N ALA A 748 -18.77 52.91 23.83
CA ALA A 748 -17.34 53.09 24.12
C ALA A 748 -16.91 52.49 25.47
N TRP A 749 -17.74 52.58 26.52
CA TRP A 749 -17.43 51.99 27.83
C TRP A 749 -17.55 50.46 27.83
N LEU A 750 -18.61 49.91 27.20
CA LEU A 750 -18.76 48.47 27.03
C LEU A 750 -17.59 47.90 26.20
N GLU A 751 -17.15 48.63 25.18
CA GLU A 751 -16.03 48.26 24.32
C GLU A 751 -14.67 48.29 25.03
N LEU A 752 -14.45 49.29 25.91
CA LEU A 752 -13.29 49.37 26.80
C LEU A 752 -13.21 48.17 27.77
N LYS A 753 -14.36 47.62 28.14
CA LYS A 753 -14.49 46.54 29.13
C LYS A 753 -14.44 45.13 28.52
N PHE A 754 -14.77 44.98 27.22
CA PHE A 754 -15.01 43.66 26.60
C PHE A 754 -14.17 43.35 25.31
N GLY A 755 -13.38 44.29 24.78
CA GLY A 755 -12.25 43.98 23.88
C GLY A 755 -12.57 43.49 22.46
N ARG A 756 -13.10 44.36 21.58
CA ARG A 756 -12.99 44.19 20.11
C ARG A 756 -11.82 45.02 19.57
N LEU A 757 -11.21 44.58 18.46
CA LEU A 757 -10.18 45.33 17.73
C LEU A 757 -10.77 46.66 17.22
N GLN A 758 -10.45 47.76 17.89
CA GLN A 758 -10.97 49.08 17.53
C GLN A 758 -10.25 49.64 16.28
N PRO A 759 -10.96 50.35 15.39
CA PRO A 759 -10.33 51.23 14.40
C PRO A 759 -9.27 52.12 15.07
N ASP A 760 -8.17 52.41 14.39
CA ASP A 760 -7.22 53.44 14.80
C ASP A 760 -7.38 54.68 13.90
N PRO A 761 -8.20 55.68 14.30
CA PRO A 761 -8.47 56.85 13.48
C PRO A 761 -7.22 57.67 13.16
N ARG A 762 -6.21 57.62 14.05
CA ARG A 762 -4.95 58.34 13.86
C ARG A 762 -4.09 57.63 12.83
N LEU A 763 -4.00 56.30 12.89
CA LEU A 763 -3.29 55.50 11.89
C LEU A 763 -3.94 55.62 10.49
N GLN A 764 -5.27 55.67 10.41
CA GLN A 764 -5.98 55.97 9.17
C GLN A 764 -5.69 57.39 8.65
N SER A 765 -5.66 58.38 9.56
CA SER A 765 -5.28 59.75 9.20
C SER A 765 -3.86 59.80 8.64
N TYR A 766 -2.91 59.07 9.24
CA TYR A 766 -1.54 58.93 8.72
C TYR A 766 -1.55 58.36 7.30
N LEU A 767 -2.33 57.30 7.04
CA LEU A 767 -2.46 56.72 5.71
C LEU A 767 -3.05 57.72 4.70
N ARG A 768 -4.08 58.48 5.07
CA ARG A 768 -4.69 59.50 4.20
C ARG A 768 -3.72 60.63 3.88
N MET A 769 -3.02 61.16 4.89
CA MET A 769 -2.01 62.21 4.71
C MET A 769 -0.88 61.74 3.79
N PHE A 770 -0.37 60.53 4.01
CA PHE A 770 0.72 60.00 3.20
C PHE A 770 0.28 59.69 1.76
N ARG A 771 -0.94 59.19 1.55
CA ARG A 771 -1.49 59.02 0.19
C ARG A 771 -1.61 60.34 -0.56
N ALA A 772 -1.97 61.43 0.13
CA ALA A 772 -1.99 62.76 -0.47
C ALA A 772 -0.57 63.27 -0.82
N GLU A 773 0.41 63.03 0.05
CA GLU A 773 1.82 63.37 -0.19
C GLU A 773 2.40 62.59 -1.39
N LEU A 774 2.12 61.29 -1.48
CA LEU A 774 2.47 60.47 -2.63
C LEU A 774 1.83 60.98 -3.93
N ALA A 775 0.54 61.33 -3.90
CA ALA A 775 -0.17 61.84 -5.07
C ALA A 775 0.39 63.19 -5.57
N ALA A 776 0.90 64.02 -4.65
CA ALA A 776 1.55 65.28 -5.00
C ALA A 776 2.91 65.08 -5.70
N VAL A 777 3.68 64.05 -5.30
CA VAL A 777 5.01 63.76 -5.86
C VAL A 777 4.92 62.94 -7.16
N GLU A 778 3.99 61.99 -7.26
CA GLU A 778 3.87 61.11 -8.44
C GLU A 778 3.01 61.70 -9.58
N GLY A 779 2.36 62.86 -9.39
CA GLY A 779 1.53 63.54 -10.38
C GLY A 779 0.14 62.89 -10.59
N ARG A 780 -0.86 63.68 -11.03
CA ARG A 780 -2.24 63.21 -11.36
C ARG A 780 -2.27 62.46 -12.71
N GLY A 781 -1.44 61.44 -12.86
CA GLY A 781 -1.25 60.71 -14.12
C GLY A 781 -1.25 59.20 -13.92
N ASP A 782 -2.30 58.66 -13.30
CA ASP A 782 -2.93 57.40 -13.71
C ASP A 782 -4.24 57.26 -12.92
N GLY A 783 -5.36 57.08 -13.62
CA GLY A 783 -6.69 56.94 -13.03
C GLY A 783 -6.92 55.60 -12.30
N ASP A 784 -5.87 54.99 -11.74
CA ASP A 784 -5.94 53.73 -11.00
C ASP A 784 -5.95 54.05 -9.49
N THR A 785 -7.07 54.66 -9.04
CA THR A 785 -7.39 54.77 -7.59
C THR A 785 -7.81 53.43 -6.99
N THR A 786 -7.87 52.38 -7.81
CA THR A 786 -7.95 51.00 -7.38
C THR A 786 -6.62 50.57 -6.78
N ILE A 787 -6.69 50.16 -5.51
CA ILE A 787 -5.62 49.51 -4.73
C ILE A 787 -4.82 48.60 -5.68
N PRO A 788 -3.51 48.82 -5.90
CA PRO A 788 -2.73 48.00 -6.81
C PRO A 788 -2.99 46.54 -6.47
N SER A 789 -3.31 45.71 -7.47
CA SER A 789 -3.38 44.27 -7.31
C SER A 789 -2.17 43.84 -6.48
N ARG A 790 -2.42 43.38 -5.23
CA ARG A 790 -1.40 43.23 -4.16
C ARG A 790 -0.17 42.39 -4.55
N SER A 791 -0.21 41.72 -5.70
CA SER A 791 0.82 40.85 -6.23
C SER A 791 1.86 41.52 -7.14
N LEU A 792 1.63 42.74 -7.66
CA LEU A 792 2.47 43.36 -8.69
C LEU A 792 3.02 44.73 -8.25
N VAL A 793 4.34 44.89 -8.30
CA VAL A 793 5.05 46.06 -7.76
C VAL A 793 5.67 46.88 -8.89
N HIS A 794 5.45 48.19 -8.86
CA HIS A 794 6.14 49.16 -9.73
C HIS A 794 7.56 49.40 -9.23
N VAL A 795 8.51 48.76 -9.89
CA VAL A 795 9.90 48.66 -9.43
C VAL A 795 10.61 50.02 -9.40
N SER A 796 10.32 50.88 -10.38
CA SER A 796 10.88 52.25 -10.49
C SER A 796 10.44 53.18 -9.35
N LYS A 797 9.29 52.89 -8.71
CA LYS A 797 8.74 53.70 -7.61
C LYS A 797 9.17 53.24 -6.21
N ILE A 798 9.85 52.10 -6.07
CA ILE A 798 10.21 51.54 -4.76
C ILE A 798 11.11 52.50 -3.97
N SER A 799 12.20 52.98 -4.59
CA SER A 799 13.16 53.87 -3.93
C SER A 799 12.55 55.21 -3.51
N SER A 800 11.75 55.84 -4.38
CA SER A 800 11.11 57.12 -4.09
C SER A 800 10.08 57.00 -2.97
N ARG A 801 9.18 56.00 -3.04
CA ARG A 801 8.18 55.74 -2.01
C ARG A 801 8.81 55.39 -0.66
N ALA A 802 9.88 54.61 -0.65
CA ALA A 802 10.57 54.26 0.59
C ALA A 802 11.23 55.47 1.27
N ARG A 803 11.87 56.36 0.48
CA ARG A 803 12.45 57.62 0.99
C ARG A 803 11.38 58.51 1.63
N LEU A 804 10.28 58.76 0.91
CA LEU A 804 9.17 59.58 1.39
C LEU A 804 8.52 58.98 2.65
N LEU A 805 8.29 57.66 2.66
CA LEU A 805 7.69 57.00 3.82
C LEU A 805 8.61 57.03 5.03
N GLY A 806 9.93 56.89 4.85
CA GLY A 806 10.90 56.95 5.94
C GLY A 806 10.92 58.31 6.63
N ASP A 807 10.92 59.39 5.84
CA ASP A 807 10.80 60.76 6.35
C ASP A 807 9.45 60.99 7.05
N PHE A 808 8.35 60.58 6.41
CA PHE A 808 7.00 60.70 6.99
C PHE A 808 6.88 60.01 8.35
N VAL A 809 7.35 58.75 8.45
CA VAL A 809 7.32 57.97 9.71
C VAL A 809 8.13 58.64 10.80
N SER A 810 9.33 59.16 10.47
CA SER A 810 10.15 59.90 11.43
C SER A 810 9.43 61.14 11.94
N ARG A 811 8.81 61.94 11.04
CA ARG A 811 8.01 63.13 11.42
C ARG A 811 6.85 62.80 12.37
N GLN A 812 6.16 61.68 12.16
CA GLN A 812 5.05 61.27 13.05
C GLN A 812 5.52 60.77 14.42
N LEU A 813 6.78 60.33 14.56
CA LEU A 813 7.34 59.71 15.76
C LEU A 813 8.53 60.50 16.36
N SER A 814 8.33 61.82 16.52
CA SER A 814 9.24 62.80 17.16
C SER A 814 10.45 63.29 16.35
N GLY A 815 10.58 62.91 15.07
CA GLY A 815 11.65 63.41 14.19
C GLY A 815 13.05 62.93 14.59
N VAL A 816 14.09 63.59 14.06
CA VAL A 816 15.49 63.33 14.44
C VAL A 816 15.84 64.13 15.68
N SER A 817 16.52 63.52 16.66
CA SER A 817 16.96 64.25 17.85
C SER A 817 18.03 65.28 17.47
N PRO A 818 17.86 66.57 17.82
CA PRO A 818 18.84 67.61 17.51
C PRO A 818 20.13 67.51 18.35
N ASN A 819 20.10 66.78 19.47
CA ASN A 819 21.25 66.54 20.34
C ASN A 819 21.51 65.03 20.47
N ASN A 820 22.74 64.57 20.22
CA ASN A 820 23.21 63.19 20.41
C ASN A 820 23.20 62.69 21.88
N GLY A 821 22.40 63.31 22.77
CA GLY A 821 22.46 63.13 24.23
C GLY A 821 21.13 62.94 24.97
N SER A 822 19.96 63.02 24.32
CA SER A 822 18.70 62.63 24.98
C SER A 822 18.42 61.14 24.76
N CYS A 823 18.27 60.37 25.83
CA CYS A 823 17.91 58.96 25.76
C CYS A 823 16.49 58.81 25.20
N LEU A 824 16.35 58.69 23.88
CA LEU A 824 15.08 58.48 23.16
C LEU A 824 14.28 57.33 23.78
N ASP A 825 14.98 56.30 24.25
CA ASP A 825 14.37 55.15 24.91
C ASP A 825 13.70 55.53 26.25
N GLN A 826 14.29 56.42 27.05
CA GLN A 826 13.66 56.92 28.29
C GLN A 826 12.40 57.75 27.99
N GLN A 827 12.45 58.61 26.97
CA GLN A 827 11.29 59.39 26.53
C GLN A 827 10.16 58.48 26.04
N LEU A 828 10.52 57.43 25.28
CA LEU A 828 9.60 56.40 24.86
C LEU A 828 8.98 55.66 26.05
N GLU A 829 9.76 55.27 27.06
CA GLU A 829 9.21 54.61 28.27
C GLU A 829 8.19 55.49 28.99
N LEU A 830 8.50 56.79 29.19
CA LEU A 830 7.58 57.73 29.82
C LEU A 830 6.30 57.91 28.99
N HIS A 831 6.45 58.03 27.67
CA HIS A 831 5.32 58.15 26.76
C HIS A 831 4.43 56.91 26.79
N LEU A 832 5.01 55.71 26.78
CA LEU A 832 4.27 54.45 26.84
C LEU A 832 3.55 54.29 28.19
N ARG A 833 4.15 54.71 29.31
CA ARG A 833 3.48 54.73 30.62
C ARG A 833 2.24 55.64 30.58
N ALA A 834 2.39 56.87 30.08
CA ALA A 834 1.27 57.81 29.97
C ALA A 834 0.15 57.29 29.06
N ILE A 835 0.47 56.64 27.92
CA ILE A 835 -0.54 56.01 27.07
C ILE A 835 -1.26 54.89 27.83
N LYS A 836 -0.52 53.96 28.44
CA LYS A 836 -1.08 52.82 29.18
C LYS A 836 -1.99 53.26 30.31
N GLU A 837 -1.60 54.29 31.06
CA GLU A 837 -2.44 54.89 32.11
C GLU A 837 -3.73 55.49 31.55
N ASN A 838 -3.66 56.13 30.38
CA ASN A 838 -4.82 56.76 29.74
C ASN A 838 -5.80 55.75 29.10
N ILE A 839 -5.30 54.65 28.52
CA ILE A 839 -6.15 53.63 27.85
C ILE A 839 -6.45 52.40 28.72
N GLU A 840 -5.87 52.33 29.93
CA GLU A 840 -6.01 51.24 30.90
C GLU A 840 -5.66 49.82 30.39
N THR A 841 -4.86 49.73 29.32
CA THR A 841 -4.40 48.48 28.72
C THR A 841 -2.96 48.55 28.24
N SER A 842 -2.28 47.41 28.14
CA SER A 842 -0.96 47.28 27.52
C SER A 842 -1.02 47.10 26.00
N VAL A 843 -2.23 46.99 25.43
CA VAL A 843 -2.46 46.89 23.98
C VAL A 843 -2.60 48.30 23.40
N ILE A 844 -1.56 48.78 22.75
CA ILE A 844 -1.42 50.16 22.28
C ILE A 844 -1.67 50.22 20.77
N PRO A 845 -2.69 50.97 20.31
CA PRO A 845 -2.89 51.27 18.89
C PRO A 845 -1.71 52.07 18.34
N LEU A 846 -1.16 51.63 17.21
CA LEU A 846 0.10 52.15 16.69
C LEU A 846 0.05 53.66 16.36
N GLY A 847 -1.10 54.17 15.92
CA GLY A 847 -1.33 55.58 15.62
C GLY A 847 -1.38 56.49 16.85
N GLN A 848 -1.45 55.94 18.07
CA GLN A 848 -1.35 56.72 19.31
C GLN A 848 0.08 57.10 19.68
N LEU A 849 1.08 56.39 19.15
CA LEU A 849 2.48 56.71 19.41
C LEU A 849 2.84 58.09 18.83
N ARG A 850 3.63 58.84 19.60
CA ARG A 850 4.22 60.14 19.23
C ARG A 850 5.73 60.12 19.35
N ILE A 851 6.25 59.24 20.20
CA ILE A 851 7.68 58.95 20.35
C ILE A 851 7.87 57.50 19.94
N GLY A 852 8.88 57.23 19.12
CA GLY A 852 9.21 55.88 18.67
C GLY A 852 10.71 55.69 18.51
N SER A 853 11.20 54.54 18.96
CA SER A 853 12.57 54.09 18.74
C SER A 853 12.59 53.18 17.50
N TYR A 854 13.63 52.36 17.37
CA TYR A 854 13.87 51.51 16.21
C TYR A 854 12.66 50.61 15.83
N LEU A 855 12.02 49.93 16.81
CA LEU A 855 10.90 49.02 16.54
C LEU A 855 9.61 49.76 16.18
N GLU A 856 9.26 50.81 16.93
CA GLU A 856 8.02 51.54 16.71
C GLU A 856 8.01 52.20 15.33
N ARG A 857 9.14 52.80 14.94
CA ARG A 857 9.32 53.40 13.61
C ARG A 857 9.31 52.33 12.52
N ALA A 858 10.05 51.24 12.68
CA ALA A 858 10.06 50.16 11.69
C ALA A 858 8.67 49.51 11.54
N MET A 859 7.93 49.29 12.64
CA MET A 859 6.58 48.74 12.56
C MET A 859 5.63 49.69 11.83
N LEU A 860 5.63 50.99 12.19
CA LEU A 860 4.77 51.98 11.51
C LEU A 860 5.08 52.04 10.02
N PHE A 861 6.36 52.02 9.65
CA PHE A 861 6.77 51.93 8.25
C PHE A 861 6.21 50.68 7.58
N LYS A 862 6.40 49.49 8.16
CA LYS A 862 5.94 48.22 7.56
C LYS A 862 4.44 48.21 7.31
N VAL A 863 3.63 48.55 8.32
CA VAL A 863 2.17 48.49 8.18
C VAL A 863 1.65 49.53 7.20
N MET A 864 2.28 50.71 7.11
CA MET A 864 1.94 51.74 6.12
C MET A 864 2.37 51.32 4.70
N ALA A 865 3.58 50.76 4.55
CA ALA A 865 4.14 50.27 3.28
C ALA A 865 3.22 49.21 2.66
N ASP A 866 2.70 48.29 3.46
CA ASP A 866 1.77 47.24 3.02
C ASP A 866 0.43 47.80 2.48
N ARG A 867 -0.04 48.96 2.98
CA ARG A 867 -1.31 49.60 2.51
C ARG A 867 -1.16 50.43 1.24
N ILE A 868 0.06 50.68 0.80
CA ILE A 868 0.40 51.43 -0.43
C ILE A 868 1.08 50.54 -1.48
N GLY A 869 1.24 49.24 -1.19
CA GLY A 869 1.89 48.29 -2.09
C GLY A 869 3.40 48.46 -2.21
N LEU A 870 4.08 48.96 -1.18
CA LEU A 870 5.54 49.04 -1.10
C LEU A 870 6.09 47.78 -0.42
N PRO A 871 6.84 46.90 -1.11
CA PRO A 871 7.42 45.71 -0.50
C PRO A 871 8.52 46.10 0.49
N ALA A 872 8.34 45.71 1.74
CA ALA A 872 9.26 46.02 2.83
C ALA A 872 9.40 44.82 3.76
N CYS A 873 10.64 44.45 4.08
CA CYS A 873 10.95 43.49 5.13
C CYS A 873 10.98 44.21 6.48
N LEU A 874 10.30 43.65 7.48
CA LEU A 874 10.45 44.10 8.87
C LEU A 874 11.40 43.15 9.59
N VAL A 875 12.50 43.69 10.12
CA VAL A 875 13.55 42.89 10.76
C VAL A 875 13.76 43.35 12.19
N ARG A 876 13.72 42.41 13.12
CA ARG A 876 14.07 42.57 14.52
C ARG A 876 15.49 42.04 14.73
N GLY A 877 16.39 42.95 15.08
CA GLY A 877 17.77 42.62 15.41
C GLY A 877 17.99 42.35 16.89
N ARG A 878 19.26 42.45 17.30
CA ARG A 878 19.67 42.31 18.70
C ARG A 878 19.60 43.67 19.42
N TYR A 879 19.64 43.63 20.75
CA TYR A 879 19.74 44.83 21.59
C TYR A 879 18.61 45.86 21.38
N GLY A 880 17.39 45.40 21.10
CA GLY A 880 16.23 46.28 20.91
C GLY A 880 16.18 47.01 19.56
N ARG A 881 17.14 46.77 18.65
CA ARG A 881 17.12 47.36 17.30
C ARG A 881 16.17 46.60 16.38
N SER A 882 15.52 47.34 15.48
CA SER A 882 14.67 46.83 14.41
C SER A 882 14.77 47.80 13.24
N TRP A 883 14.65 47.28 12.02
CA TRP A 883 14.82 48.09 10.81
C TRP A 883 13.97 47.55 9.66
N ILE A 884 13.93 48.34 8.60
CA ILE A 884 13.26 47.98 7.36
C ILE A 884 14.30 47.72 6.28
N GLU A 885 14.10 46.63 5.53
CA GLU A 885 14.87 46.34 4.31
C GLU A 885 13.95 46.41 3.10
N ILE A 886 14.44 46.95 2.00
CA ILE A 886 13.70 47.05 0.74
C ILE A 886 14.55 46.50 -0.41
N ALA A 887 13.88 46.18 -1.51
CA ALA A 887 14.50 45.71 -2.74
C ALA A 887 14.33 46.76 -3.85
N SER A 888 15.39 47.54 -4.10
CA SER A 888 15.43 48.51 -5.21
C SER A 888 16.44 48.03 -6.26
N PRO A 889 16.04 47.24 -7.28
CA PRO A 889 16.96 46.77 -8.30
C PRO A 889 17.42 47.92 -9.22
N VAL A 890 18.59 47.75 -9.83
CA VAL A 890 19.11 48.66 -10.85
C VAL A 890 18.44 48.31 -12.18
N ILE A 891 17.58 49.19 -12.69
CA ILE A 891 16.79 48.96 -13.91
C ILE A 891 17.46 49.72 -15.08
N SER A 892 17.52 49.10 -16.26
CA SER A 892 17.87 49.78 -17.52
C SER A 892 16.69 50.66 -17.99
N GLU A 893 16.96 51.78 -18.67
CA GLU A 893 15.95 52.75 -19.12
C GLU A 893 14.77 52.10 -19.91
N ALA A 894 15.00 50.96 -20.57
CA ALA A 894 14.00 50.22 -21.34
C ALA A 894 12.99 49.39 -20.50
N ALA A 895 13.17 49.24 -19.18
CA ALA A 895 12.34 48.41 -18.30
C ALA A 895 11.60 49.20 -17.20
N ASN A 896 11.51 50.52 -17.35
CA ASN A 896 11.01 51.45 -16.32
C ASN A 896 9.53 51.23 -15.90
N ASP A 897 8.73 50.58 -16.77
CA ASP A 897 7.30 50.29 -16.54
C ASP A 897 6.99 48.82 -16.21
N GLN A 898 8.00 47.97 -15.99
CA GLN A 898 7.75 46.56 -15.65
C GLN A 898 7.22 46.41 -14.21
N ARG A 899 6.06 45.75 -14.08
CA ARG A 899 5.53 45.31 -12.79
C ARG A 899 6.04 43.89 -12.48
N LEU A 900 6.75 43.72 -11.37
CA LEU A 900 7.28 42.41 -10.94
C LEU A 900 6.58 41.91 -9.68
N PRO A 901 6.40 40.58 -9.52
CA PRO A 901 5.97 40.02 -8.25
C PRO A 901 7.04 40.22 -7.17
N ALA A 902 6.61 40.59 -5.96
CA ALA A 902 7.51 40.84 -4.82
C ALA A 902 8.42 39.64 -4.48
N ASN A 903 7.99 38.41 -4.79
CA ASN A 903 8.75 37.17 -4.54
C ASN A 903 10.04 37.05 -5.38
N PHE A 904 10.16 37.78 -6.50
CA PHE A 904 11.36 37.80 -7.33
C PHE A 904 12.35 38.88 -6.93
N LEU A 905 11.98 39.76 -6.00
CA LEU A 905 12.83 40.84 -5.52
C LEU A 905 13.72 40.35 -4.37
N ARG A 906 14.95 40.88 -4.31
CA ARG A 906 15.89 40.63 -3.21
C ARG A 906 16.28 41.93 -2.55
N GLU A 907 16.24 41.96 -1.23
CA GLU A 907 16.60 43.11 -0.42
C GLU A 907 18.06 43.51 -0.65
N ASN A 908 18.28 44.80 -0.85
CA ASN A 908 19.61 45.38 -1.08
C ASN A 908 19.85 46.69 -0.33
N TYR A 909 18.82 47.28 0.28
CA TYR A 909 18.94 48.50 1.09
C TYR A 909 18.22 48.37 2.43
N ILE A 910 18.78 49.01 3.47
CA ILE A 910 18.10 49.33 4.73
C ILE A 910 17.57 50.76 4.61
N VAL A 911 16.32 50.99 5.02
CA VAL A 911 15.77 52.35 5.14
C VAL A 911 16.22 52.91 6.49
N ASP A 912 16.97 54.00 6.47
CA ASP A 912 17.34 54.74 7.67
C ASP A 912 16.09 55.44 8.22
N LEU A 913 15.75 55.16 9.47
CA LEU A 913 14.61 55.76 10.19
C LEU A 913 15.07 56.56 11.41
N MET A 914 16.39 56.66 11.65
CA MET A 914 16.96 57.16 12.90
C MET A 914 17.89 58.35 12.69
N GLU A 915 18.93 58.21 11.88
CA GLU A 915 19.97 59.24 11.69
C GLU A 915 19.61 60.18 10.54
N GLN A 916 19.35 59.62 9.36
CA GLN A 916 18.93 60.33 8.15
C GLN A 916 17.66 59.71 7.59
N PRO A 917 16.47 60.04 8.15
CA PRO A 917 15.21 59.43 7.76
C PRO A 917 14.95 59.43 6.25
N GLY A 918 14.62 58.25 5.72
CA GLY A 918 14.37 58.02 4.30
C GLY A 918 15.61 57.66 3.48
N ASP A 919 16.82 57.88 3.97
CA ASP A 919 18.03 57.49 3.23
C ASP A 919 18.15 55.95 3.08
N LEU A 920 18.74 55.51 1.98
CA LEU A 920 18.84 54.09 1.61
C LEU A 920 20.27 53.60 1.80
N ILE A 921 20.49 52.84 2.87
CA ILE A 921 21.81 52.31 3.25
C ILE A 921 22.04 50.97 2.54
N PRO A 922 23.07 50.82 1.67
CA PRO A 922 23.34 49.55 1.00
C PRO A 922 23.64 48.43 2.01
N ILE A 923 22.95 47.29 1.88
CA ILE A 923 23.20 46.10 2.71
C ILE A 923 24.62 45.59 2.45
N GLY A 924 25.38 45.37 3.53
CA GLY A 924 26.79 44.94 3.46
C GLY A 924 27.79 46.10 3.57
N SER A 925 27.33 47.35 3.50
CA SER A 925 28.19 48.51 3.81
C SER A 925 28.55 48.60 5.29
N ALA A 926 29.67 49.26 5.62
CA ALA A 926 30.06 49.52 7.01
C ALA A 926 28.98 50.32 7.79
N ARG A 927 28.25 51.21 7.11
CA ARG A 927 27.10 51.92 7.68
C ARG A 927 25.96 50.97 8.03
N SER A 928 25.64 50.01 7.16
CA SER A 928 24.61 48.99 7.46
C SER A 928 24.96 48.11 8.66
N GLN A 929 26.24 47.76 8.83
CA GLN A 929 26.71 46.99 9.99
C GLN A 929 26.56 47.82 11.28
N ARG A 930 27.02 49.08 11.28
CA ARG A 930 26.85 49.99 12.43
C ARG A 930 25.36 50.19 12.77
N TYR A 931 24.52 50.38 11.77
CA TYR A 931 23.07 50.53 11.96
C TYR A 931 22.45 49.27 12.63
N ARG A 932 22.98 48.08 12.36
CA ARG A 932 22.54 46.81 12.95
C ARG A 932 23.18 46.49 14.31
N GLU A 933 24.40 46.92 14.57
CA GLU A 933 25.25 46.42 15.68
C GLU A 933 25.64 47.45 16.74
N GLN A 934 25.48 48.75 16.49
CA GLN A 934 25.99 49.78 17.39
C GLN A 934 25.35 49.65 18.79
N ARG A 935 26.18 49.36 19.79
CA ARG A 935 25.80 49.37 21.21
C ARG A 935 25.26 50.76 21.54
N THR A 936 24.06 50.82 22.13
CA THR A 936 23.62 52.01 22.85
C THR A 936 24.63 52.25 23.97
N CYS A 937 25.56 53.18 23.78
CA CYS A 937 26.39 53.70 24.86
C CYS A 937 25.50 54.62 25.71
N CYS A 938 24.66 54.02 26.55
CA CYS A 938 24.19 54.71 27.75
C CYS A 938 25.14 54.29 28.87
N ASP A 939 26.10 55.16 29.19
CA ASP A 939 27.00 55.02 30.35
C ASP A 939 26.26 55.26 31.69
N PHE A 940 25.03 54.78 31.83
CA PHE A 940 24.32 54.80 33.10
C PHE A 940 23.80 53.40 33.44
N THR A 941 24.44 52.82 34.44
CA THR A 941 23.92 51.78 35.32
C THR A 941 22.55 52.18 35.89
N CYS A 942 21.46 51.76 35.25
CA CYS A 942 20.07 51.82 35.75
C CYS A 942 19.26 50.79 34.93
N CYS A 943 18.74 49.66 35.43
CA CYS A 943 18.41 49.18 36.77
C CYS A 943 18.62 47.65 36.80
N GLY A 944 19.10 47.14 37.93
CA GLY A 944 18.99 45.72 38.29
C GLY A 944 17.61 45.34 38.79
#